data_AF-A0A3S2LSS4-F1
#
_entry.id   AF-A0A3S2LSS4-F1
#
_cell.length_a   1.000
_cell.length_b   1.000
_cell.length_c   1.000
_cell.angle_alpha   90.00
_cell.angle_beta   90.00
_cell.angle_gamma   90.00
#
_symmetry.space_group_name_H-M   'P 1'
#
loop_
_entity.id
_entity.type
_entity.pdbx_description
1 polymer ?
#
loop_
_entity_poly.entity_id
_entity_poly.type
_entity_poly.pdbx_seq_one_letter_code
_entity_poly.pdbx_strand_id
1 'polypeptide(L)'
;MIILLAIEKIIRQANSELTNRVLVSVRSGAANITGPMKKQQDKRVKLPQDLITFIKNSKLVPKYQTDFQQRFKSPVFLEVGADVVLSSLCPRDLDEAAAALLNELSVEIEKLQGGAAAPPNIARIKQILTKAEKEANCGEVRVNVTFISKPTPSSVVKVRIVGYTKDVSKLRERLLNEIIIEELVELAHPELVDCFDHIFELMSLKTSNVSMKATGSPRPSVTVSGPCRLVPDTHRALASALAKLISDTVVLDEPGALQYFRTDGKKDREEVERLCQVCIREKEGQQSSFLFVGLTKKNVDEAVTKIRKLVKDSCSTNIFTKKDLEDLTEDGMKDLRTLAQQQNLYIQENPQDQGGLMVTGLKSGVIQVVQMVNTAIPLRKELRVKEEDSLYHRVAWCILVPHGSWERLPKADNYNLERGNIANGIVDTKGTKWNVNLEKTEARSQASEQAAKMKRLENLPDFTFPLYWDSMDPGENLKEVLLDPQSEEYGTVLKPFRKTVKRPVLKIVRVQNIHLRRAYEAKNKHFSDKNRLDGGAREKLLYHGTSQDSLDSIKTGGFNRCFSGKNATVHGQGTYFAVDASYSAVSTYSRPADDGSKSIFVARVLTGVFTQGRSDMKVPPPRSSEQPHNRYDSLVDKVENPTMFVVFHDDQAYPDYLITFS
;
A
#
# COMPACT_ATOMS: atom_id res chain seq x y z
N MET A 1 -40.42 -10.63 133.86
CA MET A 1 -39.35 -9.61 133.77
C MET A 1 -38.08 -9.96 134.55
N ILE A 2 -38.11 -10.84 135.56
CA ILE A 2 -36.94 -11.23 136.38
C ILE A 2 -36.12 -12.42 135.83
N ILE A 3 -36.67 -13.33 135.01
CA ILE A 3 -35.93 -14.53 134.57
C ILE A 3 -35.31 -14.36 133.17
N LEU A 4 -36.00 -13.68 132.24
CA LEU A 4 -35.50 -13.54 130.87
C LEU A 4 -34.25 -12.64 130.76
N LEU A 5 -34.19 -11.55 131.53
CA LEU A 5 -33.02 -10.66 131.56
C LEU A 5 -31.79 -11.34 132.21
N ALA A 6 -32.00 -12.33 133.09
CA ALA A 6 -30.92 -13.14 133.64
C ALA A 6 -30.37 -14.15 132.60
N ILE A 7 -31.24 -14.72 131.76
CA ILE A 7 -30.86 -15.64 130.67
C ILE A 7 -30.05 -14.91 129.59
N GLU A 8 -30.42 -13.68 129.21
CA GLU A 8 -29.63 -12.88 128.26
C GLU A 8 -28.23 -12.54 128.80
N LYS A 9 -28.08 -12.34 130.11
CA LYS A 9 -26.80 -12.03 130.73
C LYS A 9 -25.85 -13.25 130.72
N ILE A 10 -26.39 -14.45 130.94
CA ILE A 10 -25.63 -15.71 130.91
C ILE A 10 -25.18 -16.04 129.47
N ILE A 11 -26.04 -15.83 128.47
CA ILE A 11 -25.71 -16.09 127.05
C ILE A 11 -24.62 -15.15 126.54
N ARG A 12 -24.64 -13.86 126.93
CA ARG A 12 -23.56 -12.91 126.53
C ARG A 12 -22.23 -13.23 127.20
N GLN A 13 -22.24 -13.73 128.44
CA GLN A 13 -21.01 -14.07 129.16
C GLN A 13 -20.34 -15.32 128.58
N ALA A 14 -21.11 -16.35 128.18
CA ALA A 14 -20.61 -17.56 127.53
C ALA A 14 -19.99 -17.28 126.14
N ASN A 15 -20.56 -16.36 125.35
CA ASN A 15 -19.96 -15.94 124.08
C ASN A 15 -18.67 -15.13 124.25
N SER A 16 -18.50 -14.43 125.39
CA SER A 16 -17.22 -13.77 125.72
C SER A 16 -16.09 -14.78 126.02
N GLU A 17 -16.41 -15.99 126.49
CA GLU A 17 -15.43 -17.05 126.78
C GLU A 17 -15.05 -17.87 125.54
N LEU A 18 -15.98 -18.13 124.60
CA LEU A 18 -15.65 -18.81 123.34
C LEU A 18 -14.77 -17.95 122.43
N THR A 19 -15.02 -16.63 122.39
CA THR A 19 -14.24 -15.69 121.57
C THR A 19 -12.82 -15.50 122.12
N ASN A 20 -12.65 -15.58 123.45
CA ASN A 20 -11.32 -15.52 124.08
C ASN A 20 -10.52 -16.82 123.93
N ARG A 21 -11.15 -18.00 123.91
CA ARG A 21 -10.41 -19.29 123.75
C ARG A 21 -9.85 -19.51 122.34
N VAL A 22 -10.48 -18.97 121.30
CA VAL A 22 -9.98 -19.05 119.91
C VAL A 22 -8.86 -18.03 119.65
N LEU A 23 -8.94 -16.84 120.25
CA LEU A 23 -7.88 -15.83 120.19
C LEU A 23 -6.61 -16.22 120.96
N VAL A 24 -6.73 -17.03 122.03
CA VAL A 24 -5.60 -17.58 122.79
C VAL A 24 -4.83 -18.66 122.02
N SER A 25 -5.46 -19.34 121.03
CA SER A 25 -4.77 -20.31 120.16
C SER A 25 -4.02 -19.64 118.99
N VAL A 26 -4.53 -18.50 118.48
CA VAL A 26 -3.88 -17.77 117.36
C VAL A 26 -2.76 -16.83 117.84
N ARG A 27 -2.84 -16.30 119.06
CA ARG A 27 -1.80 -15.41 119.62
C ARG A 27 -0.63 -16.14 120.28
N SER A 28 -0.72 -17.44 120.58
CA SER A 28 0.41 -18.23 121.09
C SER A 28 1.41 -18.66 120.01
N GLY A 29 1.05 -18.56 118.72
CA GLY A 29 1.98 -18.74 117.60
C GLY A 29 2.88 -17.52 117.32
N ALA A 30 2.62 -16.37 117.96
CA ALA A 30 3.36 -15.12 117.73
C ALA A 30 4.66 -14.99 118.55
N ALA A 31 5.01 -16.00 119.37
CA ALA A 31 6.14 -15.92 120.30
C ALA A 31 7.40 -16.69 119.87
N ASN A 32 7.45 -17.34 118.70
CA ASN A 32 8.61 -18.16 118.32
C ASN A 32 8.92 -18.16 116.82
N ILE A 33 9.21 -16.99 116.20
CA ILE A 33 10.13 -16.91 115.03
C ILE A 33 10.87 -15.57 115.06
N THR A 34 11.92 -15.49 115.89
CA THR A 34 13.00 -14.50 115.76
C THR A 34 13.93 -14.92 114.62
N GLY A 35 13.66 -14.41 113.42
CA GLY A 35 14.58 -14.36 112.28
C GLY A 35 14.45 -13.00 111.61
N PRO A 36 15.48 -12.47 110.93
CA PRO A 36 15.42 -11.13 110.36
C PRO A 36 14.27 -11.05 109.35
N MET A 37 13.27 -10.22 109.60
CA MET A 37 12.26 -9.88 108.60
C MET A 37 13.00 -9.24 107.41
N LYS A 38 13.14 -9.96 106.30
CA LYS A 38 13.66 -9.38 105.05
C LYS A 38 12.73 -8.22 104.68
N LYS A 39 13.27 -6.99 104.63
CA LYS A 39 12.53 -5.83 104.11
C LYS A 39 12.17 -6.10 102.65
N GLN A 40 10.91 -5.81 102.28
CA GLN A 40 10.48 -5.78 100.89
C GLN A 40 11.35 -4.80 100.09
N GLN A 41 11.84 -5.25 98.95
CA GLN A 41 12.68 -4.48 98.05
C GLN A 41 11.94 -4.21 96.75
N ASP A 42 12.11 -3.00 96.22
CA ASP A 42 11.50 -2.57 94.97
C ASP A 42 12.57 -2.29 93.91
N LYS A 43 12.35 -2.77 92.69
CA LYS A 43 13.17 -2.48 91.51
C LYS A 43 12.34 -1.78 90.45
N ARG A 44 12.80 -0.61 90.01
CA ARG A 44 12.19 0.14 88.90
C ARG A 44 12.81 -0.30 87.57
N VAL A 45 11.97 -0.80 86.66
CA VAL A 45 12.33 -1.13 85.28
C VAL A 45 11.85 0.00 84.39
N LYS A 46 12.81 0.74 83.82
CA LYS A 46 12.53 1.80 82.85
C LYS A 46 12.22 1.19 81.50
N LEU A 47 10.98 1.34 81.03
CA LEU A 47 10.56 0.90 79.71
C LEU A 47 10.18 2.12 78.84
N PRO A 48 10.37 2.04 77.51
CA PRO A 48 9.78 2.99 76.58
C PRO A 48 8.29 3.21 76.83
N GLN A 49 7.81 4.45 76.71
CA GLN A 49 6.40 4.80 76.95
C GLN A 49 5.43 3.96 76.10
N ASP A 50 5.84 3.61 74.87
CA ASP A 50 5.07 2.74 73.97
C ASP A 50 4.83 1.35 74.59
N LEU A 51 5.84 0.76 75.24
CA LEU A 51 5.72 -0.52 75.96
C LEU A 51 4.87 -0.40 77.22
N ILE A 52 4.99 0.70 77.97
CA ILE A 52 4.16 0.94 79.16
C ILE A 52 2.68 1.03 78.77
N THR A 53 2.36 1.76 77.69
CA THR A 53 1.00 1.85 77.16
C THR A 53 0.49 0.48 76.69
N PHE A 54 1.35 -0.31 76.02
CA PHE A 54 0.99 -1.68 75.61
C PHE A 54 0.70 -2.60 76.80
N ILE A 55 1.51 -2.56 77.86
CA ILE A 55 1.31 -3.37 79.08
C ILE A 55 0.00 -2.98 79.78
N LYS A 56 -0.32 -1.69 79.88
CA LYS A 56 -1.57 -1.21 80.51
C LYS A 56 -2.83 -1.59 79.73
N ASN A 57 -2.75 -1.60 78.40
CA ASN A 57 -3.89 -1.86 77.52
C ASN A 57 -4.07 -3.35 77.19
N SER A 58 -3.22 -4.22 77.73
CA SER A 58 -3.27 -5.68 77.52
C SER A 58 -3.54 -6.41 78.83
N LYS A 59 -3.77 -7.73 78.76
CA LYS A 59 -3.91 -8.58 79.95
C LYS A 59 -2.56 -9.01 80.54
N LEU A 60 -1.49 -8.29 80.23
CA LEU A 60 -0.12 -8.62 80.65
C LEU A 60 0.11 -8.46 82.14
N VAL A 61 -0.47 -7.42 82.77
CA VAL A 61 -0.26 -7.16 84.20
C VAL A 61 -0.71 -8.35 85.05
N PRO A 62 -1.95 -8.87 84.94
CA PRO A 62 -2.35 -10.06 85.70
C PRO A 62 -1.56 -11.33 85.32
N LYS A 63 -1.12 -11.46 84.06
CA LYS A 63 -0.37 -12.63 83.56
C LYS A 63 1.02 -12.69 84.16
N TYR A 64 1.79 -11.60 84.09
CA TYR A 64 3.10 -11.51 84.73
C TYR A 64 2.99 -11.53 86.25
N GLN A 65 1.94 -10.92 86.83
CA GLN A 65 1.68 -11.03 88.26
C GLN A 65 1.54 -12.49 88.70
N THR A 66 0.77 -13.29 87.97
CA THR A 66 0.55 -14.70 88.28
C THR A 66 1.81 -15.54 88.02
N ASP A 67 2.45 -15.35 86.85
CA ASP A 67 3.69 -16.06 86.50
C ASP A 67 4.80 -15.78 87.52
N PHE A 68 5.05 -14.52 87.84
CA PHE A 68 6.13 -14.13 88.74
C PHE A 68 5.86 -14.51 90.21
N GLN A 69 4.60 -14.61 90.63
CA GLN A 69 4.27 -15.13 91.95
C GLN A 69 4.51 -16.65 92.07
N GLN A 70 4.38 -17.39 90.97
CA GLN A 70 4.52 -18.85 90.94
C GLN A 70 5.93 -19.32 90.56
N ARG A 71 6.61 -18.57 89.69
CA ARG A 71 7.90 -18.94 89.09
C ARG A 71 9.07 -18.77 90.05
N PHE A 72 9.02 -17.78 90.93
CA PHE A 72 10.12 -17.43 91.82
C PHE A 72 9.92 -17.98 93.23
N LYS A 73 11.02 -18.35 93.90
CA LYS A 73 10.98 -18.85 95.29
C LYS A 73 10.49 -17.76 96.26
N SER A 74 10.83 -16.50 95.99
CA SER A 74 10.22 -15.33 96.62
C SER A 74 9.24 -14.71 95.63
N PRO A 75 7.92 -14.66 95.92
CA PRO A 75 6.94 -14.06 95.02
C PRO A 75 7.35 -12.65 94.61
N VAL A 76 7.27 -12.36 93.32
CA VAL A 76 7.52 -11.00 92.79
C VAL A 76 6.17 -10.40 92.37
N PHE A 77 5.89 -9.18 92.84
CA PHE A 77 4.70 -8.41 92.49
C PHE A 77 5.07 -7.32 91.49
N LEU A 78 4.15 -7.01 90.57
CA LEU A 78 4.34 -6.08 89.47
C LEU A 78 3.29 -4.98 89.52
N GLU A 79 3.74 -3.72 89.55
CA GLU A 79 2.88 -2.54 89.46
C GLU A 79 3.30 -1.67 88.26
N VAL A 80 2.34 -1.18 87.49
CA VAL A 80 2.60 -0.41 86.26
C VAL A 80 2.13 1.03 86.40
N GLY A 81 3.07 1.94 86.66
CA GLY A 81 2.85 3.38 86.77
C GLY A 81 3.41 4.13 85.57
N ALA A 82 4.30 5.11 85.83
CA ALA A 82 5.16 5.74 84.82
C ALA A 82 6.40 4.89 84.49
N ASP A 83 6.74 3.96 85.38
CA ASP A 83 7.71 2.87 85.20
C ASP A 83 7.04 1.56 85.65
N VAL A 84 7.64 0.42 85.33
CA VAL A 84 7.24 -0.87 85.92
C VAL A 84 8.02 -1.06 87.23
N VAL A 85 7.30 -1.24 88.34
CA VAL A 85 7.89 -1.50 89.66
C VAL A 85 7.70 -2.96 90.00
N LEU A 86 8.79 -3.66 90.25
CA LEU A 86 8.80 -5.05 90.72
C LEU A 86 9.14 -5.07 92.20
N SER A 87 8.39 -5.80 93.02
CA SER A 87 8.63 -5.88 94.47
C SER A 87 8.71 -7.32 94.97
N SER A 88 9.71 -7.62 95.80
CA SER A 88 9.96 -8.97 96.34
C SER A 88 10.88 -8.94 97.56
N LEU A 89 10.98 -10.06 98.29
CA LEU A 89 11.93 -10.27 99.38
C LEU A 89 13.31 -10.75 98.90
N CYS A 90 13.49 -10.98 97.59
CA CYS A 90 14.73 -11.49 96.98
C CYS A 90 15.21 -10.59 95.82
N PRO A 91 16.37 -9.92 95.92
CA PRO A 91 16.88 -9.06 94.84
C PRO A 91 17.22 -9.81 93.55
N ARG A 92 17.71 -11.06 93.64
CA ARG A 92 18.02 -11.87 92.44
C ARG A 92 16.77 -12.21 91.63
N ASP A 93 15.66 -12.49 92.31
CA ASP A 93 14.38 -12.79 91.66
C ASP A 93 13.82 -11.52 90.98
N LEU A 94 14.07 -10.32 91.54
CA LEU A 94 13.78 -9.04 90.90
C LEU A 94 14.62 -8.79 89.65
N ASP A 95 15.91 -9.15 89.67
CA ASP A 95 16.79 -9.04 88.52
C ASP A 95 16.35 -9.97 87.38
N GLU A 96 15.99 -11.21 87.70
CA GLU A 96 15.52 -12.20 86.72
C GLU A 96 14.14 -11.83 86.16
N ALA A 97 13.20 -11.37 87.00
CA ALA A 97 11.89 -10.87 86.55
C ALA A 97 12.01 -9.62 85.65
N ALA A 98 12.92 -8.70 85.97
CA ALA A 98 13.21 -7.55 85.14
C ALA A 98 13.81 -7.95 83.78
N ALA A 99 14.75 -8.91 83.78
CA ALA A 99 15.32 -9.45 82.54
C ALA A 99 14.27 -10.18 81.69
N ALA A 100 13.34 -10.91 82.31
CA ALA A 100 12.24 -11.56 81.61
C ALA A 100 11.35 -10.54 80.87
N LEU A 101 10.95 -9.45 81.54
CA LEU A 101 10.17 -8.38 80.90
C LEU A 101 10.92 -7.71 79.75
N LEU A 102 12.21 -7.41 79.92
CA LEU A 102 13.03 -6.74 78.90
C LEU A 102 13.34 -7.63 77.69
N ASN A 103 13.40 -8.95 77.88
CA ASN A 103 13.63 -9.90 76.78
C ASN A 103 12.33 -10.25 76.03
N GLU A 104 11.21 -10.31 76.74
CA GLU A 104 9.93 -10.72 76.16
C GLU A 104 9.20 -9.60 75.42
N LEU A 105 9.48 -8.33 75.72
CA LEU A 105 8.82 -7.19 75.11
C LEU A 105 9.78 -6.32 74.30
N SER A 106 9.35 -5.87 73.13
CA SER A 106 10.14 -4.99 72.26
C SER A 106 9.28 -3.97 71.53
N VAL A 107 9.92 -2.90 71.08
CA VAL A 107 9.35 -1.89 70.19
C VAL A 107 10.30 -1.69 69.01
N GLU A 108 9.77 -1.83 67.80
CA GLU A 108 10.50 -1.62 66.54
C GLU A 108 9.82 -0.49 65.76
N ILE A 109 10.63 0.38 65.14
CA ILE A 109 10.14 1.50 64.33
C ILE A 109 10.76 1.42 62.94
N GLU A 110 9.96 1.01 61.97
CA GLU A 110 10.37 0.96 60.57
C GLU A 110 9.98 2.24 59.83
N LYS A 111 10.92 2.79 59.06
CA LYS A 111 10.72 4.05 58.32
C LYS A 111 10.44 3.72 56.85
N LEU A 112 9.18 3.84 56.45
CA LEU A 112 8.79 3.79 55.05
C LEU A 112 9.07 5.14 54.39
N GLN A 113 9.76 5.11 53.26
CA GLN A 113 10.15 6.29 52.48
C GLN A 113 9.85 6.05 50.99
N GLY A 114 9.87 7.09 50.18
CA GLY A 114 9.63 6.97 48.74
C GLY A 114 8.23 6.49 48.40
N GLY A 115 8.11 5.66 47.36
CA GLY A 115 6.84 5.11 46.92
C GLY A 115 6.21 4.13 47.93
N ALA A 116 6.99 3.51 48.81
CA ALA A 116 6.46 2.72 49.95
C ALA A 116 5.58 3.55 50.90
N ALA A 117 5.87 4.85 51.03
CA ALA A 117 5.13 5.77 51.91
C ALA A 117 3.96 6.49 51.22
N ALA A 118 3.84 6.36 49.89
CA ALA A 118 2.81 7.00 49.09
C ALA A 118 1.62 6.04 48.78
N PRO A 119 0.41 6.56 48.54
CA PRO A 119 -0.70 5.76 48.00
C PRO A 119 -0.39 5.26 46.57
N PRO A 120 -0.80 4.04 46.17
CA PRO A 120 -1.62 3.07 46.93
C PRO A 120 -0.81 2.14 47.85
N ASN A 121 0.52 2.11 47.74
CA ASN A 121 1.39 1.18 48.48
C ASN A 121 1.18 1.27 49.99
N ILE A 122 1.12 2.49 50.55
CA ILE A 122 0.90 2.66 51.98
C ILE A 122 -0.47 2.15 52.45
N ALA A 123 -1.50 2.23 51.60
CA ALA A 123 -2.82 1.70 51.91
C ALA A 123 -2.81 0.17 51.92
N ARG A 124 -2.10 -0.45 50.96
CA ARG A 124 -1.88 -1.91 50.91
C ARG A 124 -1.08 -2.41 52.11
N ILE A 125 0.00 -1.71 52.47
CA ILE A 125 0.82 -2.03 53.66
C ILE A 125 -0.04 -1.95 54.93
N LYS A 126 -0.84 -0.89 55.10
CA LYS A 126 -1.79 -0.76 56.22
C LYS A 126 -2.74 -1.95 56.28
N GLN A 127 -3.36 -2.32 55.17
CA GLN A 127 -4.29 -3.45 55.12
C GLN A 127 -3.63 -4.78 55.51
N ILE A 128 -2.44 -5.07 54.96
CA ILE A 128 -1.70 -6.32 55.25
C ILE A 128 -1.27 -6.37 56.72
N LEU A 129 -0.68 -5.29 57.24
CA LEU A 129 -0.22 -5.25 58.63
C LEU A 129 -1.37 -5.28 59.63
N THR A 130 -2.49 -4.59 59.37
CA THR A 130 -3.68 -4.69 60.23
C THR A 130 -4.27 -6.10 60.22
N LYS A 131 -4.23 -6.82 59.09
CA LYS A 131 -4.63 -8.22 59.04
C LYS A 131 -3.68 -9.10 59.86
N ALA A 132 -2.36 -8.93 59.70
CA ALA A 132 -1.35 -9.67 60.45
C ALA A 132 -1.43 -9.40 61.96
N GLU A 133 -1.70 -8.15 62.36
CA GLU A 133 -1.94 -7.76 63.75
C GLU A 133 -3.17 -8.47 64.33
N LYS A 134 -4.29 -8.53 63.60
CA LYS A 134 -5.49 -9.26 64.02
C LYS A 134 -5.24 -10.76 64.17
N GLU A 135 -4.48 -11.36 63.24
CA GLU A 135 -4.08 -12.77 63.31
C GLU A 135 -3.21 -13.05 64.54
N ALA A 136 -2.21 -12.21 64.79
CA ALA A 136 -1.33 -12.32 65.96
C ALA A 136 -2.06 -12.09 67.28
N ASN A 137 -3.12 -11.27 67.28
CA ASN A 137 -3.91 -10.94 68.46
C ASN A 137 -5.15 -11.85 68.69
N CYS A 138 -5.21 -13.01 68.03
CA CYS A 138 -6.30 -13.95 68.21
C CYS A 138 -6.28 -14.53 69.64
N GLY A 139 -7.30 -14.24 70.45
CA GLY A 139 -7.44 -14.69 71.84
C GLY A 139 -6.79 -13.78 72.90
N GLU A 140 -5.57 -13.29 72.66
CA GLU A 140 -4.82 -12.38 73.54
C GLU A 140 -4.18 -11.25 72.72
N VAL A 141 -4.10 -10.03 73.26
CA VAL A 141 -3.35 -8.92 72.64
C VAL A 141 -1.86 -9.18 72.80
N ARG A 142 -1.16 -9.44 71.69
CA ARG A 142 0.26 -9.83 71.63
C ARG A 142 1.15 -8.81 70.93
N VAL A 143 0.60 -8.05 69.98
CA VAL A 143 1.32 -7.02 69.22
C VAL A 143 0.38 -5.87 68.88
N ASN A 144 0.91 -4.67 68.70
CA ASN A 144 0.18 -3.50 68.27
C ASN A 144 0.95 -2.78 67.18
N VAL A 145 0.27 -2.45 66.07
CA VAL A 145 0.87 -1.74 64.94
C VAL A 145 0.28 -0.34 64.83
N THR A 146 1.12 0.69 64.91
CA THR A 146 0.70 2.08 64.75
C THR A 146 1.45 2.77 63.61
N PHE A 147 0.70 3.44 62.75
CA PHE A 147 1.25 4.28 61.68
C PHE A 147 1.35 5.72 62.19
N ILE A 148 2.57 6.23 62.29
CA ILE A 148 2.85 7.58 62.77
C ILE A 148 3.18 8.44 61.55
N SER A 149 2.28 9.37 61.20
CA SER A 149 2.50 10.33 60.12
C SER A 149 1.92 11.69 60.47
N LYS A 150 2.66 12.76 60.17
CA LYS A 150 2.12 14.13 60.01
C LYS A 150 1.88 14.38 58.52
N PRO A 151 0.74 14.95 58.10
CA PRO A 151 0.43 15.15 56.70
C PRO A 151 1.34 16.24 56.11
N THR A 152 2.42 15.82 55.45
CA THR A 152 3.27 16.68 54.61
C THR A 152 3.76 15.87 53.41
N PRO A 153 3.93 16.50 52.24
CA PRO A 153 4.21 15.81 50.97
C PRO A 153 5.59 15.13 50.87
N SER A 154 6.50 15.35 51.82
CA SER A 154 7.78 14.61 51.94
C SER A 154 7.69 13.39 52.87
N SER A 155 6.53 12.74 52.94
CA SER A 155 6.13 11.90 54.07
C SER A 155 6.99 10.64 54.23
N VAL A 156 7.87 10.66 55.24
CA VAL A 156 8.36 9.44 55.88
C VAL A 156 7.22 8.91 56.76
N VAL A 157 6.71 7.72 56.45
CA VAL A 157 5.71 7.05 57.30
C VAL A 157 6.44 6.11 58.25
N LYS A 158 6.29 6.33 59.56
CA LYS A 158 6.90 5.43 60.55
C LYS A 158 5.87 4.38 60.96
N VAL A 159 6.22 3.11 60.81
CA VAL A 159 5.44 1.97 61.31
C VAL A 159 6.06 1.55 62.62
N ARG A 160 5.35 1.77 63.71
CA ARG A 160 5.75 1.32 65.04
C ARG A 160 5.04 0.02 65.36
N ILE A 161 5.82 -1.01 65.71
CA ILE A 161 5.34 -2.33 66.11
C ILE A 161 5.77 -2.55 67.56
N VAL A 162 4.81 -2.75 68.46
CA VAL A 162 5.03 -2.87 69.91
C VAL A 162 4.40 -4.15 70.41
N GLY A 163 5.11 -4.96 71.19
CA GLY A 163 4.52 -6.16 71.77
C GLY A 163 5.55 -7.22 72.19
N TYR A 164 5.15 -8.48 72.17
CA TYR A 164 6.08 -9.58 72.42
C TYR A 164 7.16 -9.66 71.34
N THR A 165 8.42 -9.82 71.73
CA THR A 165 9.59 -9.80 70.83
C THR A 165 9.45 -10.76 69.65
N LYS A 166 8.95 -11.99 69.88
CA LYS A 166 8.75 -12.97 68.79
C LYS A 166 7.72 -12.50 67.76
N ASP A 167 6.66 -11.83 68.20
CA ASP A 167 5.57 -11.37 67.34
C ASP A 167 5.97 -10.07 66.62
N VAL A 168 6.67 -9.16 67.30
CA VAL A 168 7.25 -7.94 66.73
C VAL A 168 8.23 -8.29 65.60
N SER A 169 9.18 -9.20 65.83
CA SER A 169 10.15 -9.62 64.82
C SER A 169 9.47 -10.29 63.62
N LYS A 170 8.44 -11.13 63.84
CA LYS A 170 7.68 -11.74 62.74
C LYS A 170 6.97 -10.71 61.87
N LEU A 171 6.29 -9.73 62.48
CA LEU A 171 5.60 -8.67 61.72
C LEU A 171 6.59 -7.76 60.99
N ARG A 172 7.75 -7.49 61.59
CA ARG A 172 8.85 -6.74 60.96
C ARG A 172 9.43 -7.45 59.74
N GLU A 173 9.75 -8.74 59.86
CA GLU A 173 10.24 -9.56 58.74
C GLU A 173 9.20 -9.64 57.61
N ARG A 174 7.92 -9.80 57.96
CA ARG A 174 6.81 -9.77 57.00
C ARG A 174 6.74 -8.43 56.26
N LEU A 175 6.88 -7.31 56.96
CA LEU A 175 6.91 -5.97 56.36
C LEU A 175 8.07 -5.79 55.37
N LEU A 176 9.28 -6.25 55.73
CA LEU A 176 10.49 -6.00 54.94
C LEU A 176 10.66 -6.96 53.75
N ASN A 177 10.23 -8.22 53.91
CA ASN A 177 10.53 -9.29 52.95
C ASN A 177 9.31 -9.82 52.19
N GLU A 178 8.14 -9.90 52.83
CA GLU A 178 6.94 -10.50 52.21
C GLU A 178 6.07 -9.46 51.50
N ILE A 179 6.12 -8.19 51.92
CA ILE A 179 5.34 -7.15 51.28
C ILE A 179 6.04 -6.68 50.00
N ILE A 180 5.38 -6.94 48.88
CA ILE A 180 5.77 -6.45 47.55
C ILE A 180 5.21 -5.06 47.35
N ILE A 181 6.08 -4.10 47.02
CA ILE A 181 5.73 -2.73 46.66
C ILE A 181 6.14 -2.44 45.21
N GLU A 182 5.47 -1.46 44.61
CA GLU A 182 5.72 -1.02 43.24
C GLU A 182 6.08 0.47 43.23
N GLU A 183 7.19 0.83 42.60
CA GLU A 183 7.60 2.22 42.43
C GLU A 183 7.86 2.54 40.96
N LEU A 184 7.56 3.78 40.55
CA LEU A 184 7.71 4.23 39.17
C LEU A 184 8.98 5.08 39.02
N VAL A 185 9.74 4.81 37.96
CA VAL A 185 10.84 5.66 37.48
C VAL A 185 10.43 6.23 36.13
N GLU A 186 10.32 7.55 36.00
CA GLU A 186 9.99 8.20 34.72
C GLU A 186 11.15 8.07 33.73
N LEU A 187 10.81 7.80 32.46
CA LEU A 187 11.76 7.76 31.35
C LEU A 187 11.77 9.12 30.64
N ALA A 188 12.96 9.57 30.23
CA ALA A 188 13.12 10.86 29.56
C ALA A 188 12.47 10.91 28.16
N HIS A 189 12.44 9.77 27.45
CA HIS A 189 11.89 9.66 26.10
C HIS A 189 10.93 8.46 26.01
N PRO A 190 9.77 8.57 25.33
CA PRO A 190 8.83 7.48 25.15
C PRO A 190 9.43 6.24 24.46
N GLU A 191 10.32 6.44 23.50
CA GLU A 191 10.96 5.39 22.71
C GLU A 191 11.82 4.42 23.56
N LEU A 192 12.15 4.83 24.79
CA LEU A 192 12.89 3.97 25.74
C LEU A 192 12.05 2.84 26.31
N VAL A 193 10.71 2.92 26.24
CA VAL A 193 9.81 1.87 26.73
C VAL A 193 10.03 0.57 25.96
N ASP A 194 10.08 0.65 24.62
CA ASP A 194 10.20 -0.52 23.74
C ASP A 194 11.62 -1.11 23.70
N CYS A 195 12.60 -0.39 24.22
CA CYS A 195 14.00 -0.82 24.23
C CYS A 195 14.61 -0.86 25.62
N PHE A 196 13.78 -0.83 26.66
CA PHE A 196 14.23 -0.81 28.03
C PHE A 196 15.11 -2.00 28.36
N ASP A 197 14.77 -3.21 27.89
CA ASP A 197 15.58 -4.41 28.13
C ASP A 197 17.02 -4.26 27.60
N HIS A 198 17.18 -3.69 26.41
CA HIS A 198 18.49 -3.44 25.83
C HIS A 198 19.27 -2.37 26.60
N ILE A 199 18.59 -1.29 27.01
CA ILE A 199 19.20 -0.24 27.84
C ILE A 199 19.58 -0.78 29.22
N PHE A 200 18.76 -1.65 29.79
CA PHE A 200 19.01 -2.31 31.06
C PHE A 200 20.26 -3.20 31.00
N GLU A 201 20.41 -3.98 29.93
CA GLU A 201 21.62 -4.75 29.65
C GLU A 201 22.86 -3.84 29.53
N LEU A 202 22.75 -2.73 28.80
CA LEU A 202 23.83 -1.74 28.65
C LEU A 202 24.28 -1.19 30.01
N MET A 203 23.32 -0.85 30.89
CA MET A 203 23.63 -0.31 32.23
C MET A 203 24.25 -1.35 33.18
N SER A 204 24.19 -2.65 32.86
CA SER A 204 24.76 -3.74 33.66
C SER A 204 24.31 -3.73 35.14
N LEU A 205 23.06 -3.32 35.40
CA LEU A 205 22.51 -3.26 36.76
C LEU A 205 22.21 -4.67 37.28
N LYS A 206 22.80 -5.04 38.41
CA LYS A 206 22.49 -6.31 39.09
C LYS A 206 21.28 -6.12 39.99
N THR A 207 20.17 -6.76 39.67
CA THR A 207 18.97 -6.76 40.51
C THR A 207 18.51 -8.18 40.79
N SER A 208 18.67 -8.63 42.03
CA SER A 208 18.16 -9.92 42.49
C SER A 208 16.83 -9.72 43.23
N ASN A 209 15.81 -10.51 42.89
CA ASN A 209 14.48 -10.50 43.54
C ASN A 209 13.68 -9.20 43.38
N VAL A 210 13.93 -8.44 42.31
CA VAL A 210 13.14 -7.28 41.89
C VAL A 210 12.80 -7.42 40.42
N SER A 211 11.56 -7.15 40.07
CA SER A 211 11.03 -7.15 38.71
C SER A 211 10.96 -5.71 38.19
N MET A 212 11.26 -5.52 36.90
CA MET A 212 11.14 -4.24 36.22
C MET A 212 10.25 -4.40 35.00
N LYS A 213 9.35 -3.44 34.78
CA LYS A 213 8.49 -3.43 33.60
C LYS A 213 8.32 -2.02 33.09
N ALA A 214 8.74 -1.77 31.86
CA ALA A 214 8.50 -0.50 31.18
C ALA A 214 7.04 -0.40 30.69
N THR A 215 6.44 0.78 30.81
CA THR A 215 5.09 1.08 30.32
C THR A 215 5.06 2.48 29.71
N GLY A 216 4.24 2.67 28.67
CA GLY A 216 4.04 3.98 28.01
C GLY A 216 2.89 4.81 28.59
N SER A 217 2.02 4.22 29.40
CA SER A 217 0.78 4.84 29.88
C SER A 217 0.69 4.81 31.41
N PRO A 218 0.31 5.92 32.08
CA PRO A 218 -0.10 7.21 31.50
C PRO A 218 1.08 8.10 31.03
N ARG A 219 2.31 7.74 31.40
CA ARG A 219 3.57 8.37 30.98
C ARG A 219 4.65 7.29 30.79
N PRO A 220 5.67 7.54 29.95
CA PRO A 220 6.75 6.58 29.77
C PRO A 220 7.54 6.40 31.07
N SER A 221 7.49 5.20 31.62
CA SER A 221 8.04 4.89 32.94
C SER A 221 8.40 3.42 33.08
N VAL A 222 9.16 3.10 34.12
CA VAL A 222 9.52 1.74 34.51
C VAL A 222 8.99 1.48 35.91
N THR A 223 8.12 0.49 36.04
CA THR A 223 7.64 -0.01 37.32
C THR A 223 8.66 -0.99 37.90
N VAL A 224 9.21 -0.66 39.06
CA VAL A 224 10.10 -1.50 39.87
C VAL A 224 9.27 -2.17 40.96
N SER A 225 9.13 -3.50 40.92
CA SER A 225 8.29 -4.29 41.81
C SER A 225 9.11 -5.33 42.58
N GLY A 226 8.99 -5.36 43.91
CA GLY A 226 9.75 -6.32 44.73
C GLY A 226 9.58 -6.11 46.24
N PRO A 227 10.34 -6.83 47.09
CA PRO A 227 10.30 -6.69 48.54
C PRO A 227 10.56 -5.24 48.99
N CYS A 228 9.79 -4.77 49.97
CA CYS A 228 9.83 -3.41 50.50
C CYS A 228 11.26 -2.90 50.82
N ARG A 229 12.15 -3.77 51.29
CA ARG A 229 13.54 -3.42 51.59
C ARG A 229 14.43 -3.16 50.36
N LEU A 230 14.14 -3.75 49.20
CA LEU A 230 15.03 -3.75 48.03
C LEU A 230 14.64 -2.71 46.97
N VAL A 231 13.35 -2.37 46.90
CA VAL A 231 12.82 -1.49 45.86
C VAL A 231 13.40 -0.07 45.93
N PRO A 232 13.55 0.60 47.10
CA PRO A 232 14.08 1.97 47.14
C PRO A 232 15.53 2.11 46.65
N ASP A 233 16.40 1.16 46.99
CA ASP A 233 17.79 1.16 46.55
C ASP A 233 17.89 0.87 45.04
N THR A 234 17.05 -0.06 44.56
CA THR A 234 16.97 -0.39 43.13
C THR A 234 16.42 0.78 42.31
N HIS A 235 15.38 1.46 42.81
CA HIS A 235 14.79 2.66 42.21
C HIS A 235 15.85 3.76 42.07
N ARG A 236 16.61 4.04 43.15
CA ARG A 236 17.68 5.06 43.13
C ARG A 236 18.80 4.68 42.16
N ALA A 237 19.22 3.42 42.15
CA ALA A 237 20.25 2.93 41.24
C ALA A 237 19.81 3.07 39.78
N LEU A 238 18.57 2.67 39.46
CA LEU A 238 18.00 2.78 38.13
C LEU A 238 17.85 4.24 37.69
N ALA A 239 17.27 5.10 38.55
CA ALA A 239 17.12 6.52 38.26
C ALA A 239 18.48 7.20 38.03
N SER A 240 19.50 6.85 38.83
CA SER A 240 20.85 7.38 38.64
C SER A 240 21.50 6.89 37.34
N ALA A 241 21.27 5.64 36.95
CA ALA A 241 21.81 5.08 35.72
C ALA A 241 21.13 5.70 34.49
N LEU A 242 19.80 5.82 34.49
CA LEU A 242 19.03 6.47 33.44
C LEU A 242 19.42 7.94 33.26
N ALA A 243 19.67 8.67 34.35
CA ALA A 243 20.12 10.06 34.30
C ALA A 243 21.52 10.25 33.68
N LYS A 244 22.33 9.18 33.59
CA LYS A 244 23.66 9.21 32.94
C LYS A 244 23.62 8.88 31.45
N LEU A 245 22.46 8.46 30.93
CA LEU A 245 22.33 8.18 29.51
C LEU A 245 22.49 9.47 28.70
N ILE A 246 23.32 9.39 27.68
CA ILE A 246 23.45 10.42 26.66
C ILE A 246 22.41 10.12 25.58
N SER A 247 21.59 11.12 25.25
CA SER A 247 20.64 11.04 24.15
C SER A 247 20.91 12.14 23.12
N ASP A 248 20.81 11.79 21.85
CA ASP A 248 20.93 12.73 20.72
C ASP A 248 19.85 12.42 19.69
N THR A 249 19.23 13.45 19.11
CA THR A 249 18.22 13.29 18.07
C THR A 249 18.80 13.76 16.75
N VAL A 250 18.90 12.84 15.79
CA VAL A 250 19.48 13.12 14.48
C VAL A 250 18.42 12.98 13.40
N VAL A 251 18.27 14.03 12.61
CA VAL A 251 17.45 14.01 11.39
C VAL A 251 18.31 13.53 10.22
N LEU A 252 17.83 12.50 9.53
CA LEU A 252 18.44 11.95 8.33
C LEU A 252 17.65 12.40 7.10
N ASP A 253 17.89 13.63 6.65
CA ASP A 253 17.18 14.27 5.53
C ASP A 253 17.54 13.70 4.14
N GLU A 254 18.36 12.66 4.08
CA GLU A 254 18.75 12.05 2.81
C GLU A 254 17.55 11.34 2.15
N PRO A 255 17.28 11.58 0.85
CA PRO A 255 16.20 10.91 0.14
C PRO A 255 16.38 9.39 0.20
N GLY A 256 15.38 8.69 0.74
CA GLY A 256 15.41 7.23 0.93
C GLY A 256 15.95 6.73 2.28
N ALA A 257 16.42 7.61 3.18
CA ALA A 257 16.93 7.24 4.50
C ALA A 257 15.90 6.47 5.35
N LEU A 258 14.64 6.92 5.34
CA LEU A 258 13.56 6.26 6.06
C LEU A 258 13.27 4.86 5.51
N GLN A 259 13.25 4.72 4.19
CA GLN A 259 12.96 3.45 3.53
C GLN A 259 14.09 2.43 3.78
N TYR A 260 15.34 2.89 3.79
CA TYR A 260 16.50 2.06 4.14
C TYR A 260 16.29 1.35 5.48
N PHE A 261 15.92 2.07 6.54
CA PHE A 261 15.72 1.46 7.87
C PHE A 261 14.47 0.59 8.00
N ARG A 262 13.50 0.74 7.10
CA ARG A 262 12.31 -0.12 7.02
C ARG A 262 12.54 -1.42 6.23
N THR A 263 13.59 -1.48 5.40
CA THR A 263 13.98 -2.67 4.64
C THR A 263 15.34 -3.21 5.10
N ASP A 264 16.40 -2.93 4.34
CA ASP A 264 17.71 -3.57 4.45
C ASP A 264 18.49 -3.05 5.65
N GLY A 265 18.30 -1.77 5.99
CA GLY A 265 18.98 -1.07 7.07
C GLY A 265 18.57 -1.51 8.48
N LYS A 266 17.58 -2.40 8.64
CA LYS A 266 17.25 -2.98 9.95
C LYS A 266 18.43 -3.77 10.52
N LYS A 267 19.07 -4.60 9.70
CA LYS A 267 20.24 -5.41 10.11
C LYS A 267 21.45 -4.52 10.39
N ASP A 268 21.67 -3.53 9.54
CA ASP A 268 22.78 -2.60 9.68
C ASP A 268 22.60 -1.73 10.94
N ARG A 269 21.37 -1.33 11.27
CA ARG A 269 21.04 -0.65 12.54
C ARG A 269 21.36 -1.52 13.75
N GLU A 270 20.90 -2.77 13.77
CA GLU A 270 21.16 -3.72 14.87
C GLU A 270 22.66 -3.98 15.05
N GLU A 271 23.41 -4.07 13.95
CA GLU A 271 24.86 -4.20 14.00
C GLU A 271 25.55 -2.95 14.58
N VAL A 272 25.11 -1.75 14.18
CA VAL A 272 25.63 -0.49 14.76
C VAL A 272 25.28 -0.36 16.24
N GLU A 273 24.06 -0.72 16.64
CA GLU A 273 23.62 -0.76 18.05
C GLU A 273 24.56 -1.63 18.89
N ARG A 274 24.85 -2.86 18.41
CA ARG A 274 25.75 -3.80 19.08
C ARG A 274 27.21 -3.31 19.12
N LEU A 275 27.74 -2.81 18.00
CA LEU A 275 29.14 -2.37 17.89
C LEU A 275 29.41 -1.11 18.71
N CYS A 276 28.48 -0.17 18.72
CA CYS A 276 28.65 1.11 19.41
C CYS A 276 28.07 1.09 20.83
N GLN A 277 27.38 0.02 21.23
CA GLN A 277 26.72 -0.09 22.55
C GLN A 277 25.74 1.07 22.76
N VAL A 278 24.86 1.27 21.78
CA VAL A 278 23.81 2.30 21.75
C VAL A 278 22.48 1.69 21.36
N CYS A 279 21.40 2.41 21.66
CA CYS A 279 20.05 2.12 21.20
C CYS A 279 19.61 3.21 20.20
N ILE A 280 19.01 2.80 19.08
CA ILE A 280 18.58 3.69 17.99
C ILE A 280 17.09 3.46 17.73
N ARG A 281 16.25 4.49 17.91
CA ARG A 281 14.80 4.40 17.70
C ARG A 281 14.28 5.54 16.83
N GLU A 282 13.35 5.25 15.94
CA GLU A 282 12.64 6.27 15.15
C GLU A 282 11.69 7.04 16.09
N LYS A 283 11.68 8.37 16.00
CA LYS A 283 10.75 9.21 16.78
C LYS A 283 9.34 9.13 16.19
N GLU A 284 8.36 8.86 17.04
CA GLU A 284 6.96 8.86 16.61
C GLU A 284 6.52 10.26 16.18
N GLY A 285 5.91 10.36 14.99
CA GLY A 285 5.36 11.61 14.47
C GLY A 285 6.36 12.57 13.81
N GLN A 286 7.65 12.21 13.70
CA GLN A 286 8.66 13.01 13.00
C GLN A 286 9.37 12.16 11.93
N GLN A 287 9.11 12.46 10.65
CA GLN A 287 9.69 11.71 9.54
C GLN A 287 11.22 11.83 9.54
N SER A 288 11.91 10.69 9.40
CA SER A 288 13.38 10.59 9.33
C SER A 288 14.15 11.09 10.56
N SER A 289 13.51 11.17 11.72
CA SER A 289 14.17 11.56 12.98
C SER A 289 14.45 10.35 13.85
N PHE A 290 15.70 10.17 14.24
CA PHE A 290 16.15 9.02 15.03
C PHE A 290 16.77 9.48 16.36
N LEU A 291 16.30 8.88 17.45
CA LEU A 291 16.86 9.02 18.79
C LEU A 291 17.97 7.99 19.00
N PHE A 292 19.16 8.47 19.31
CA PHE A 292 20.33 7.68 19.68
C PHE A 292 20.55 7.80 21.18
N VAL A 293 20.63 6.67 21.89
CA VAL A 293 20.85 6.64 23.34
C VAL A 293 22.00 5.72 23.69
N GLY A 294 22.95 6.20 24.50
CA GLY A 294 24.11 5.41 24.92
C GLY A 294 24.70 5.87 26.25
N LEU A 295 25.69 5.14 26.75
CA LEU A 295 26.37 5.46 28.01
C LEU A 295 27.39 6.59 27.89
N THR A 296 27.91 6.84 26.69
CA THR A 296 28.92 7.87 26.44
C THR A 296 28.63 8.64 25.16
N LYS A 297 29.04 9.92 25.13
CA LYS A 297 28.88 10.77 23.95
C LYS A 297 29.67 10.25 22.74
N LYS A 298 30.87 9.71 22.98
CA LYS A 298 31.71 9.07 21.94
C LYS A 298 30.96 7.96 21.20
N ASN A 299 30.32 7.06 21.93
CA ASN A 299 29.58 5.93 21.35
C ASN A 299 28.40 6.40 20.50
N VAL A 300 27.67 7.41 20.99
CA VAL A 300 26.56 8.03 20.25
C VAL A 300 27.07 8.67 18.96
N ASP A 301 28.13 9.48 19.02
CA ASP A 301 28.68 10.17 17.84
C ASP A 301 29.25 9.19 16.80
N GLU A 302 29.89 8.11 17.25
CA GLU A 302 30.38 7.04 16.37
C GLU A 302 29.22 6.31 15.67
N ALA A 303 28.14 6.00 16.40
CA ALA A 303 26.95 5.39 15.84
C ALA A 303 26.27 6.29 14.80
N VAL A 304 26.11 7.58 15.11
CA VAL A 304 25.54 8.57 14.18
C VAL A 304 26.38 8.64 12.89
N THR A 305 27.71 8.65 13.01
CA THR A 305 28.60 8.71 11.85
C THR A 305 28.49 7.45 10.98
N LYS A 306 28.45 6.27 11.59
CA LYS A 306 28.28 4.99 10.87
C LYS A 306 26.93 4.92 10.14
N ILE A 307 25.85 5.31 10.81
CA ILE A 307 24.50 5.33 10.24
C ILE A 307 24.41 6.30 9.04
N ARG A 308 24.94 7.52 9.17
CA ARG A 308 24.97 8.49 8.05
C ARG A 308 25.73 7.93 6.85
N LYS A 309 26.86 7.26 7.09
CA LYS A 309 27.65 6.63 6.03
C LYS A 309 26.89 5.50 5.33
N LEU A 310 26.26 4.61 6.10
CA LEU A 310 25.48 3.48 5.58
C LEU A 310 24.31 3.93 4.69
N VAL A 311 23.57 4.95 5.12
CA VAL A 311 22.48 5.55 4.32
C VAL A 311 23.04 6.13 3.02
N LYS A 312 24.13 6.90 3.10
CA LYS A 312 24.77 7.50 1.93
C LYS A 312 25.26 6.45 0.93
N ASP A 313 25.85 5.36 1.43
CA ASP A 313 26.36 4.27 0.60
C ASP A 313 25.23 3.43 -0.04
N SER A 314 24.03 3.47 0.53
CA SER A 314 22.85 2.72 0.04
C SER A 314 22.00 3.51 -0.96
N CYS A 315 22.13 4.84 -0.96
CA CYS A 315 21.44 5.72 -1.90
C CYS A 315 22.25 5.95 -3.18
N SER A 316 21.55 6.34 -4.24
CA SER A 316 22.13 6.78 -5.51
C SER A 316 21.25 7.83 -6.16
N THR A 317 21.83 8.59 -7.07
CA THR A 317 21.12 9.55 -7.91
C THR A 317 21.36 9.18 -9.37
N ASN A 318 20.31 9.16 -10.17
CA ASN A 318 20.43 9.13 -11.62
C ASN A 318 19.85 10.41 -12.23
N ILE A 319 20.43 10.85 -13.33
CA ILE A 319 20.06 12.04 -14.07
C ILE A 319 19.65 11.61 -15.47
N PHE A 320 18.38 11.81 -15.80
CA PHE A 320 17.85 11.66 -17.14
C PHE A 320 17.91 13.01 -17.84
N THR A 321 18.58 13.07 -18.98
CA THR A 321 18.63 14.28 -19.80
C THR A 321 17.29 14.48 -20.51
N LYS A 322 17.03 15.70 -21.01
CA LYS A 322 15.86 15.97 -21.86
C LYS A 322 15.74 15.00 -23.04
N LYS A 323 16.88 14.57 -23.60
CA LYS A 323 16.93 13.62 -24.71
C LYS A 323 16.50 12.21 -24.29
N ASP A 324 16.89 11.77 -23.10
CA ASP A 324 16.49 10.45 -22.56
C ASP A 324 14.96 10.38 -22.32
N LEU A 325 14.35 11.55 -22.13
CA LEU A 325 12.92 11.72 -21.85
C LEU A 325 12.12 12.19 -23.08
N GLU A 326 12.77 12.43 -24.23
CA GLU A 326 12.12 12.99 -25.43
C GLU A 326 11.02 12.06 -25.97
N ASP A 327 11.23 10.76 -25.81
CA ASP A 327 10.31 9.71 -26.26
C ASP A 327 9.27 9.29 -25.20
N LEU A 328 9.26 9.94 -24.03
CA LEU A 328 8.34 9.61 -22.94
C LEU A 328 6.94 10.20 -23.22
N THR A 329 5.92 9.35 -23.36
CA THR A 329 4.53 9.81 -23.42
C THR A 329 4.04 10.33 -22.06
N GLU A 330 2.93 11.07 -22.02
CA GLU A 330 2.32 11.49 -20.75
C GLU A 330 1.98 10.29 -19.83
N ASP A 331 1.47 9.20 -20.40
CA ASP A 331 1.23 7.95 -19.68
C ASP A 331 2.53 7.35 -19.15
N GLY A 332 3.60 7.34 -19.95
CA GLY A 332 4.93 6.92 -19.50
C GLY A 332 5.45 7.77 -18.34
N MET A 333 5.21 9.08 -18.37
CA MET A 333 5.58 10.00 -17.30
C MET A 333 4.76 9.76 -16.02
N LYS A 334 3.47 9.45 -16.17
CA LYS A 334 2.59 9.09 -15.05
C LYS A 334 3.01 7.76 -14.42
N ASP A 335 3.31 6.75 -15.22
CA ASP A 335 3.83 5.47 -14.76
C ASP A 335 5.16 5.67 -14.00
N LEU A 336 6.06 6.52 -14.51
CA LEU A 336 7.35 6.82 -13.88
C LEU A 336 7.15 7.47 -12.52
N ARG A 337 6.28 8.49 -12.43
CA ARG A 337 5.95 9.15 -11.16
C ARG A 337 5.30 8.18 -10.17
N THR A 338 4.45 7.28 -10.65
CA THR A 338 3.80 6.25 -9.82
C THR A 338 4.84 5.27 -9.27
N LEU A 339 5.74 4.78 -10.11
CA LEU A 339 6.82 3.89 -9.69
C LEU A 339 7.74 4.59 -8.68
N ALA A 340 8.12 5.84 -8.95
CA ALA A 340 8.94 6.61 -8.02
C ALA A 340 8.27 6.82 -6.66
N GLN A 341 6.96 7.11 -6.63
CA GLN A 341 6.20 7.19 -5.39
C GLN A 341 6.16 5.86 -4.63
N GLN A 342 5.90 4.75 -5.34
CA GLN A 342 5.92 3.40 -4.75
C GLN A 342 7.28 3.05 -4.16
N GLN A 343 8.36 3.47 -4.82
CA GLN A 343 9.74 3.25 -4.38
C GLN A 343 10.26 4.35 -3.44
N ASN A 344 9.43 5.33 -3.05
CA ASN A 344 9.79 6.50 -2.24
C ASN A 344 11.02 7.26 -2.77
N LEU A 345 11.15 7.36 -4.09
CA LEU A 345 12.22 8.09 -4.76
C LEU A 345 11.85 9.57 -4.84
N TYR A 346 12.84 10.42 -4.65
CA TYR A 346 12.71 11.86 -4.82
C TYR A 346 12.99 12.24 -6.27
N ILE A 347 12.02 12.88 -6.92
CA ILE A 347 12.14 13.40 -8.28
C ILE A 347 12.21 14.92 -8.22
N GLN A 348 13.21 15.49 -8.86
CA GLN A 348 13.34 16.93 -9.09
C GLN A 348 13.73 17.20 -10.54
N GLU A 349 13.39 18.39 -11.05
CA GLU A 349 13.94 18.84 -12.33
C GLU A 349 15.44 19.06 -12.21
N ASN A 350 16.18 18.69 -13.25
CA ASN A 350 17.61 18.91 -13.29
C ASN A 350 17.89 20.43 -13.42
N PRO A 351 18.56 21.06 -12.45
CA PRO A 351 18.85 22.50 -12.51
C PRO A 351 19.76 22.89 -13.69
N GLN A 352 20.53 21.93 -14.22
CA GLN A 352 21.48 22.15 -15.31
C GLN A 352 20.90 21.88 -16.71
N ASP A 353 19.77 21.18 -16.81
CA ASP A 353 19.13 20.78 -18.06
C ASP A 353 17.61 20.95 -17.96
N GLN A 354 17.09 22.01 -18.59
CA GLN A 354 15.67 22.36 -18.50
C GLN A 354 14.82 21.30 -19.23
N GLY A 355 14.10 20.49 -18.45
CA GLY A 355 13.34 19.33 -18.92
C GLY A 355 13.99 17.97 -18.63
N GLY A 356 15.20 17.94 -18.06
CA GLY A 356 15.80 16.74 -17.48
C GLY A 356 15.26 16.44 -16.08
N LEU A 357 15.37 15.18 -15.64
CA LEU A 357 14.90 14.72 -14.34
C LEU A 357 16.03 14.11 -13.54
N MET A 358 16.14 14.47 -12.26
CA MET A 358 16.99 13.79 -11.30
C MET A 358 16.13 12.91 -10.38
N VAL A 359 16.50 11.65 -10.28
CA VAL A 359 15.82 10.66 -9.42
C VAL A 359 16.82 10.18 -8.37
N THR A 360 16.50 10.44 -7.09
CA THR A 360 17.38 10.09 -5.96
C THR A 360 16.65 9.21 -4.95
N GLY A 361 17.35 8.20 -4.44
CA GLY A 361 16.84 7.32 -3.39
C GLY A 361 17.65 6.03 -3.30
N LEU A 362 17.04 4.96 -2.80
CA LEU A 362 17.69 3.65 -2.72
C LEU A 362 18.13 3.14 -4.10
N LYS A 363 19.34 2.57 -4.17
CA LYS A 363 19.92 2.01 -5.41
C LYS A 363 18.99 1.09 -6.18
N SER A 364 18.29 0.18 -5.47
CA SER A 364 17.34 -0.76 -6.08
C SER A 364 16.18 -0.06 -6.79
N GLY A 365 15.58 0.95 -6.15
CA GLY A 365 14.49 1.73 -6.73
C GLY A 365 14.95 2.58 -7.91
N VAL A 366 16.11 3.23 -7.79
CA VAL A 366 16.69 4.02 -8.90
C VAL A 366 16.96 3.13 -10.11
N ILE A 367 17.52 1.92 -9.92
CA ILE A 367 17.75 0.96 -11.01
C ILE A 367 16.44 0.58 -11.72
N GLN A 368 15.33 0.39 -10.99
CA GLN A 368 14.04 0.06 -11.62
C GLN A 368 13.52 1.20 -12.50
N VAL A 369 13.62 2.45 -12.03
CA VAL A 369 13.22 3.61 -12.85
C VAL A 369 14.11 3.72 -14.10
N VAL A 370 15.42 3.48 -13.96
CA VAL A 370 16.35 3.46 -15.10
C VAL A 370 15.99 2.38 -16.11
N GLN A 371 15.68 1.17 -15.65
CA GLN A 371 15.23 0.08 -16.53
C GLN A 371 13.91 0.41 -17.23
N MET A 372 12.99 1.08 -16.54
CA MET A 372 11.74 1.52 -17.12
C MET A 372 11.99 2.51 -18.27
N VAL A 373 12.79 3.55 -18.03
CA VAL A 373 13.10 4.60 -19.02
C VAL A 373 13.90 4.03 -20.20
N ASN A 374 14.97 3.27 -19.92
CA ASN A 374 15.91 2.84 -20.96
C ASN A 374 15.47 1.57 -21.72
N THR A 375 14.57 0.78 -21.16
CA THR A 375 14.18 -0.51 -21.76
C THR A 375 12.68 -0.58 -22.03
N ALA A 376 11.84 -0.39 -21.01
CA ALA A 376 10.40 -0.62 -21.15
C ALA A 376 9.74 0.37 -22.12
N ILE A 377 10.14 1.63 -22.08
CA ILE A 377 9.56 2.68 -22.93
C ILE A 377 9.94 2.53 -24.41
N PRO A 378 11.22 2.34 -24.78
CA PRO A 378 11.60 2.03 -26.15
C PRO A 378 10.89 0.78 -26.70
N LEU A 379 10.77 -0.29 -25.90
CA LEU A 379 10.05 -1.50 -26.30
C LEU A 379 8.56 -1.24 -26.52
N ARG A 380 7.90 -0.46 -25.66
CA ARG A 380 6.49 -0.05 -25.86
C ARG A 380 6.31 0.76 -27.15
N LYS A 381 7.23 1.66 -27.46
CA LYS A 381 7.23 2.42 -28.73
C LYS A 381 7.40 1.51 -29.93
N GLU A 382 8.37 0.59 -29.90
CA GLU A 382 8.58 -0.36 -31.00
C GLU A 382 7.39 -1.30 -31.20
N LEU A 383 6.80 -1.79 -30.11
CA LEU A 383 5.56 -2.58 -30.14
C LEU A 383 4.42 -1.77 -30.76
N ARG A 384 4.24 -0.51 -30.36
CA ARG A 384 3.24 0.38 -30.94
C ARG A 384 3.45 0.56 -32.44
N VAL A 385 4.69 0.82 -32.90
CA VAL A 385 4.98 0.98 -34.33
C VAL A 385 4.66 -0.31 -35.10
N LYS A 386 5.00 -1.48 -34.55
CA LYS A 386 4.64 -2.78 -35.16
C LYS A 386 3.13 -2.99 -35.23
N GLU A 387 2.39 -2.61 -34.19
CA GLU A 387 0.93 -2.66 -34.20
C GLU A 387 0.33 -1.68 -35.21
N GLU A 388 0.83 -0.45 -35.28
CA GLU A 388 0.45 0.56 -36.27
C GLU A 388 0.67 0.02 -37.69
N ASP A 389 1.83 -0.55 -37.98
CA ASP A 389 2.14 -1.14 -39.28
C ASP A 389 1.23 -2.31 -39.64
N SER A 390 1.04 -3.26 -38.71
CA SER A 390 0.18 -4.42 -38.92
C SER A 390 -1.27 -4.00 -39.18
N LEU A 391 -1.79 -3.07 -38.37
CA LEU A 391 -3.14 -2.54 -38.52
C LEU A 391 -3.29 -1.74 -39.81
N TYR A 392 -2.28 -0.95 -40.19
CA TYR A 392 -2.30 -0.12 -41.39
C TYR A 392 -2.29 -0.94 -42.69
N HIS A 393 -2.07 -2.25 -42.69
CA HIS A 393 -2.31 -3.04 -43.90
C HIS A 393 -3.77 -3.51 -43.98
N ARG A 394 -4.40 -3.74 -42.83
CA ARG A 394 -5.75 -4.31 -42.70
C ARG A 394 -6.85 -3.26 -42.69
N VAL A 395 -6.62 -2.09 -42.11
CA VAL A 395 -7.65 -1.05 -41.94
C VAL A 395 -7.13 0.28 -42.48
N ALA A 396 -7.93 0.92 -43.33
CA ALA A 396 -7.67 2.24 -43.89
C ALA A 396 -8.79 3.21 -43.54
N TRP A 397 -8.52 4.09 -42.57
CA TRP A 397 -9.29 5.30 -42.40
C TRP A 397 -8.90 6.31 -43.47
N CYS A 398 -9.90 6.82 -44.17
CA CYS A 398 -9.74 7.75 -45.28
C CYS A 398 -10.54 9.03 -45.01
N ILE A 399 -10.02 10.15 -45.51
CA ILE A 399 -10.66 11.46 -45.45
C ILE A 399 -10.86 11.99 -46.87
N LEU A 400 -12.03 12.56 -47.14
CA LEU A 400 -12.35 13.20 -48.41
C LEU A 400 -11.83 14.63 -48.39
N VAL A 401 -10.77 14.87 -49.14
CA VAL A 401 -10.16 16.21 -49.23
C VAL A 401 -10.97 17.12 -50.16
N PRO A 402 -10.84 18.46 -50.07
CA PRO A 402 -11.72 19.41 -50.79
C PRO A 402 -11.75 19.30 -52.31
N HIS A 403 -10.76 18.62 -52.92
CA HIS A 403 -10.67 18.35 -54.36
C HIS A 403 -11.23 16.96 -54.72
N GLY A 404 -12.16 16.45 -53.90
CA GLY A 404 -12.98 15.24 -54.15
C GLY A 404 -12.25 13.90 -54.19
N SER A 405 -10.95 13.86 -53.90
CA SER A 405 -10.20 12.61 -53.79
C SER A 405 -10.25 12.04 -52.37
N TRP A 406 -10.23 10.72 -52.24
CA TRP A 406 -10.09 10.06 -50.95
C TRP A 406 -8.61 9.85 -50.66
N GLU A 407 -8.15 10.37 -49.52
CA GLU A 407 -6.78 10.18 -49.04
C GLU A 407 -6.76 9.30 -47.79
N ARG A 408 -5.76 8.43 -47.69
CA ARG A 408 -5.54 7.60 -46.51
C ARG A 408 -4.89 8.41 -45.41
N LEU A 409 -5.37 8.28 -44.18
CA LEU A 409 -4.74 8.93 -43.03
C LEU A 409 -3.34 8.36 -42.76
N PRO A 410 -2.46 9.12 -42.09
CA PRO A 410 -1.20 8.61 -41.58
C PRO A 410 -1.38 7.41 -40.63
N LYS A 411 -0.35 6.57 -40.49
CA LYS A 411 -0.39 5.33 -39.68
C LYS A 411 -0.80 5.58 -38.23
N ALA A 412 -0.21 6.59 -37.60
CA ALA A 412 -0.47 6.95 -36.21
C ALA A 412 -1.93 7.35 -36.00
N ASP A 413 -2.47 8.24 -36.85
CA ASP A 413 -3.86 8.70 -36.76
C ASP A 413 -4.87 7.60 -37.09
N ASN A 414 -4.57 6.76 -38.09
CA ASN A 414 -5.34 5.57 -38.41
C ASN A 414 -5.43 4.62 -37.21
N TYR A 415 -4.31 4.39 -36.51
CA TYR A 415 -4.27 3.57 -35.31
C TYR A 415 -5.05 4.19 -34.15
N ASN A 416 -4.87 5.50 -33.91
CA ASN A 416 -5.58 6.22 -32.86
C ASN A 416 -7.11 6.15 -33.05
N LEU A 417 -7.59 6.34 -34.29
CA LEU A 417 -9.01 6.19 -34.64
C LEU A 417 -9.54 4.80 -34.32
N GLU A 418 -8.83 3.75 -34.73
CA GLU A 418 -9.25 2.37 -34.49
C GLU A 418 -9.26 2.00 -33.00
N ARG A 419 -8.38 2.62 -32.20
CA ARG A 419 -8.34 2.47 -30.74
C ARG A 419 -9.32 3.39 -30.00
N GLY A 420 -10.06 4.25 -30.71
CA GLY A 420 -10.98 5.23 -30.11
C GLY A 420 -10.28 6.42 -29.42
N ASN A 421 -8.98 6.61 -29.63
CA ASN A 421 -8.20 7.69 -29.05
C ASN A 421 -8.30 8.96 -29.93
N ILE A 422 -9.44 9.65 -29.88
CA ILE A 422 -9.74 10.81 -30.74
C ILE A 422 -9.66 12.16 -30.01
N ALA A 423 -9.29 12.18 -28.73
CA ALA A 423 -9.32 13.39 -27.89
C ALA A 423 -8.46 14.53 -28.44
N ASN A 424 -7.34 14.22 -29.09
CA ASN A 424 -6.42 15.19 -29.68
C ASN A 424 -6.71 15.49 -31.16
N GLY A 425 -7.78 14.93 -31.72
CA GLY A 425 -8.06 14.99 -33.16
C GLY A 425 -7.16 14.07 -33.99
N ILE A 426 -7.19 14.27 -35.30
CA ILE A 426 -6.35 13.56 -36.29
C ILE A 426 -5.65 14.54 -37.21
N VAL A 427 -4.57 14.09 -37.85
CA VAL A 427 -3.84 14.83 -38.89
C VAL A 427 -3.99 14.17 -40.26
N ASP A 428 -4.26 14.95 -41.30
CA ASP A 428 -4.25 14.44 -42.68
C ASP A 428 -2.85 14.39 -43.29
N THR A 429 -2.72 13.92 -44.54
CA THR A 429 -1.42 13.80 -45.23
C THR A 429 -0.73 15.14 -45.48
N LYS A 430 -1.47 16.26 -45.36
CA LYS A 430 -0.98 17.63 -45.58
C LYS A 430 -0.65 18.35 -44.27
N GLY A 431 -0.82 17.69 -43.12
CA GLY A 431 -0.57 18.26 -41.81
C GLY A 431 -1.75 19.05 -41.22
N THR A 432 -2.93 19.02 -41.84
CA THR A 432 -4.12 19.70 -41.32
C THR A 432 -4.69 18.92 -40.14
N LYS A 433 -5.01 19.61 -39.04
CA LYS A 433 -5.64 19.02 -37.85
C LYS A 433 -7.16 19.03 -37.93
N TRP A 434 -7.78 17.92 -37.55
CA TRP A 434 -9.23 17.70 -37.63
C TRP A 434 -9.81 17.15 -36.31
N ASN A 435 -10.97 17.67 -35.92
CA ASN A 435 -11.80 17.10 -34.86
C ASN A 435 -12.74 16.06 -35.45
N VAL A 436 -12.71 14.85 -34.91
CA VAL A 436 -13.43 13.70 -35.47
C VAL A 436 -14.76 13.48 -34.78
N ASN A 437 -15.81 13.27 -35.57
CA ASN A 437 -17.10 12.78 -35.12
C ASN A 437 -17.35 11.41 -35.78
N LEU A 438 -17.12 10.33 -35.03
CA LEU A 438 -17.29 8.97 -35.53
C LEU A 438 -18.75 8.59 -35.77
N GLU A 439 -19.70 9.16 -35.02
CA GLU A 439 -21.13 8.89 -35.20
C GLU A 439 -21.64 9.38 -36.56
N LYS A 440 -21.11 10.52 -37.01
CA LYS A 440 -21.41 11.11 -38.33
C LYS A 440 -20.44 10.67 -39.42
N THR A 441 -19.35 9.97 -39.07
CA THR A 441 -18.23 9.67 -39.97
C THR A 441 -17.72 10.93 -40.70
N GLU A 442 -17.51 11.99 -39.92
CA GLU A 442 -17.08 13.31 -40.42
C GLU A 442 -15.94 13.87 -39.57
N ALA A 443 -15.09 14.67 -40.19
CA ALA A 443 -14.03 15.44 -39.57
C ALA A 443 -14.26 16.93 -39.79
N ARG A 444 -14.01 17.78 -38.79
CA ARG A 444 -14.04 19.25 -38.92
C ARG A 444 -12.67 19.85 -38.71
N SER A 445 -12.23 20.67 -39.65
CA SER A 445 -10.93 21.35 -39.58
C SER A 445 -10.90 22.25 -38.35
N GLN A 446 -9.83 22.15 -37.56
CA GLN A 446 -9.62 23.02 -36.40
C GLN A 446 -9.35 24.48 -36.81
N ALA A 447 -8.91 24.72 -38.04
CA ALA A 447 -8.54 26.05 -38.52
C ALA A 447 -9.64 26.76 -39.32
N SER A 448 -10.42 26.02 -40.11
CA SER A 448 -11.37 26.61 -41.08
C SER A 448 -12.83 26.20 -40.89
N GLU A 449 -13.14 25.43 -39.83
CA GLU A 449 -14.46 24.81 -39.57
C GLU A 449 -15.04 23.96 -40.73
N GLN A 450 -14.27 23.76 -41.79
CA GLN A 450 -14.67 22.97 -42.95
C GLN A 450 -14.89 21.51 -42.54
N ALA A 451 -16.02 20.95 -42.96
CA ALA A 451 -16.32 19.53 -42.77
C ALA A 451 -15.77 18.70 -43.93
N ALA A 452 -15.20 17.55 -43.59
CA ALA A 452 -14.73 16.53 -44.52
C ALA A 452 -15.40 15.20 -44.18
N LYS A 453 -15.81 14.45 -45.21
CA LYS A 453 -16.34 13.10 -45.03
C LYS A 453 -15.20 12.14 -44.70
N MET A 454 -15.48 11.14 -43.87
CA MET A 454 -14.56 10.07 -43.54
C MET A 454 -15.16 8.72 -43.86
N LYS A 455 -14.30 7.72 -44.08
CA LYS A 455 -14.73 6.32 -44.16
C LYS A 455 -13.66 5.37 -43.67
N ARG A 456 -14.08 4.19 -43.24
CA ARG A 456 -13.22 3.08 -42.82
C ARG A 456 -13.30 1.97 -43.86
N LEU A 457 -12.18 1.61 -44.47
CA LEU A 457 -12.07 0.45 -45.36
C LEU A 457 -11.33 -0.67 -44.65
N GLU A 458 -11.88 -1.88 -44.68
CA GLU A 458 -11.27 -3.08 -44.12
C GLU A 458 -10.72 -3.96 -45.23
N ASN A 459 -9.43 -3.84 -45.49
CA ASN A 459 -8.74 -4.60 -46.53
C ASN A 459 -8.72 -6.09 -46.18
N LEU A 460 -8.72 -6.91 -47.21
CA LEU A 460 -8.49 -8.35 -47.08
C LEU A 460 -6.98 -8.62 -47.01
N PRO A 461 -6.54 -9.73 -46.39
CA PRO A 461 -5.11 -10.04 -46.24
C PRO A 461 -4.30 -10.03 -47.54
N ASP A 462 -4.96 -10.32 -48.66
CA ASP A 462 -4.39 -10.42 -50.01
C ASP A 462 -4.87 -9.32 -50.97
N PHE A 463 -5.72 -8.38 -50.51
CA PHE A 463 -6.32 -7.38 -51.38
C PHE A 463 -6.64 -6.06 -50.65
N THR A 464 -6.02 -4.98 -51.12
CA THR A 464 -6.29 -3.61 -50.66
C THR A 464 -7.42 -3.01 -51.48
N PHE A 465 -8.47 -2.52 -50.82
CA PHE A 465 -9.59 -1.90 -51.51
C PHE A 465 -9.20 -0.58 -52.17
N PRO A 466 -9.67 -0.29 -53.41
CA PRO A 466 -9.49 1.01 -54.02
C PRO A 466 -10.09 2.12 -53.16
N LEU A 467 -9.35 3.22 -52.97
CA LEU A 467 -9.76 4.30 -52.07
C LEU A 467 -11.08 4.98 -52.46
N TYR A 468 -11.50 4.90 -53.72
CA TYR A 468 -12.78 5.45 -54.19
C TYR A 468 -13.98 4.55 -53.87
N TRP A 469 -13.77 3.30 -53.43
CA TRP A 469 -14.86 2.41 -53.03
C TRP A 469 -15.48 2.83 -51.70
N ASP A 470 -16.78 2.60 -51.55
CA ASP A 470 -17.48 2.63 -50.28
C ASP A 470 -17.17 1.38 -49.46
N SER A 471 -17.27 1.51 -48.14
CA SER A 471 -17.12 0.39 -47.21
C SER A 471 -18.08 -0.73 -47.57
N MET A 472 -17.58 -1.97 -47.54
CA MET A 472 -18.36 -3.18 -47.77
C MET A 472 -18.56 -3.92 -46.45
N ASP A 473 -19.71 -4.57 -46.28
CA ASP A 473 -20.01 -5.33 -45.07
C ASP A 473 -19.19 -6.63 -45.02
N PRO A 474 -18.91 -7.19 -43.82
CA PRO A 474 -18.19 -8.46 -43.71
C PRO A 474 -18.88 -9.59 -44.50
N GLY A 475 -18.17 -10.17 -45.47
CA GLY A 475 -18.69 -11.23 -46.36
C GLY A 475 -19.40 -10.73 -47.62
N GLU A 476 -19.61 -9.41 -47.78
CA GLU A 476 -20.14 -8.81 -49.01
C GLU A 476 -19.07 -8.85 -50.11
N ASN A 477 -19.34 -9.55 -51.22
CA ASN A 477 -18.39 -9.68 -52.34
C ASN A 477 -18.72 -8.80 -53.54
N LEU A 478 -19.96 -8.31 -53.62
CA LEU A 478 -20.48 -7.44 -54.66
C LEU A 478 -21.35 -6.36 -54.03
N LYS A 479 -21.02 -5.09 -54.27
CA LYS A 479 -21.83 -3.94 -53.89
C LYS A 479 -22.05 -3.01 -55.08
N GLU A 480 -23.28 -2.58 -55.25
CA GLU A 480 -23.66 -1.58 -56.25
C GLU A 480 -23.92 -0.25 -55.53
N VAL A 481 -23.12 0.77 -55.85
CA VAL A 481 -23.21 2.09 -55.22
C VAL A 481 -23.77 3.08 -56.22
N LEU A 482 -24.95 3.62 -55.94
CA LEU A 482 -25.50 4.75 -56.69
C LEU A 482 -24.67 6.00 -56.41
N LEU A 483 -24.04 6.55 -57.45
CA LEU A 483 -23.23 7.76 -57.30
C LEU A 483 -24.13 8.99 -57.14
N ASP A 484 -23.77 9.85 -56.18
CA ASP A 484 -24.39 11.16 -56.00
C ASP A 484 -24.12 12.04 -57.24
N PRO A 485 -25.16 12.57 -57.91
CA PRO A 485 -25.00 13.48 -59.05
C PRO A 485 -24.16 14.73 -58.77
N GLN A 486 -24.04 15.14 -57.50
CA GLN A 486 -23.22 16.27 -57.07
C GLN A 486 -21.75 15.90 -56.76
N SER A 487 -21.42 14.60 -56.75
CA SER A 487 -20.06 14.13 -56.47
C SER A 487 -19.10 14.38 -57.64
N GLU A 488 -17.82 14.59 -57.31
CA GLU A 488 -16.76 14.72 -58.32
C GLU A 488 -16.56 13.43 -59.13
N GLU A 489 -16.73 12.27 -58.49
CA GLU A 489 -16.66 10.97 -59.15
C GLU A 489 -17.73 10.84 -60.26
N TYR A 490 -18.98 11.20 -59.96
CA TYR A 490 -20.05 11.22 -60.95
C TYR A 490 -19.70 12.13 -62.12
N GLY A 491 -19.20 13.34 -61.84
CA GLY A 491 -18.75 14.28 -62.86
C GLY A 491 -17.61 13.72 -63.74
N THR A 492 -16.67 13.00 -63.13
CA THR A 492 -15.51 12.40 -63.81
C THR A 492 -15.93 11.28 -64.77
N VAL A 493 -16.89 10.44 -64.37
CA VAL A 493 -17.42 9.36 -65.24
C VAL A 493 -18.33 9.92 -66.34
N LEU A 494 -19.16 10.91 -65.99
CA LEU A 494 -20.14 11.50 -66.89
C LEU A 494 -19.51 12.34 -68.02
N LYS A 495 -18.44 13.10 -67.71
CA LYS A 495 -17.85 14.06 -68.63
C LYS A 495 -17.36 13.42 -69.94
N PRO A 496 -16.59 12.31 -69.95
CA PRO A 496 -16.21 11.62 -71.18
C PRO A 496 -17.41 11.02 -71.92
N PHE A 497 -18.38 10.44 -71.20
CA PHE A 497 -19.59 9.86 -71.81
C PHE A 497 -20.38 10.91 -72.61
N ARG A 498 -20.55 12.11 -72.03
CA ARG A 498 -21.27 13.23 -72.67
C ARG A 498 -20.56 13.83 -73.88
N LYS A 499 -19.28 13.52 -74.11
CA LYS A 499 -18.57 13.98 -75.32
C LYS A 499 -19.26 13.43 -76.56
N THR A 500 -19.63 12.15 -76.55
CA THR A 500 -20.14 11.42 -77.72
C THR A 500 -21.61 11.03 -77.61
N VAL A 501 -22.19 10.98 -76.40
CA VAL A 501 -23.61 10.69 -76.19
C VAL A 501 -24.31 11.92 -75.61
N LYS A 502 -25.33 12.44 -76.30
CA LYS A 502 -26.09 13.64 -75.87
C LYS A 502 -27.38 13.33 -75.13
N ARG A 503 -27.67 12.05 -74.90
CA ARG A 503 -28.90 11.61 -74.25
C ARG A 503 -28.87 11.82 -72.73
N PRO A 504 -30.02 12.03 -72.07
CA PRO A 504 -30.09 12.19 -70.62
C PRO A 504 -29.59 10.94 -69.88
N VAL A 505 -28.68 11.13 -68.93
CA VAL A 505 -28.23 10.07 -68.01
C VAL A 505 -29.18 10.02 -66.82
N LEU A 506 -29.73 8.83 -66.55
CA LEU A 506 -30.68 8.59 -65.46
C LEU A 506 -29.94 8.28 -64.15
N LYS A 507 -28.92 7.42 -64.21
CA LYS A 507 -28.08 7.08 -63.05
C LYS A 507 -26.72 6.53 -63.47
N ILE A 508 -25.75 6.66 -62.57
CA ILE A 508 -24.43 6.01 -62.66
C ILE A 508 -24.25 5.19 -61.38
N VAL A 509 -23.99 3.89 -61.56
CA VAL A 509 -23.75 2.96 -60.46
C VAL A 509 -22.30 2.51 -60.52
N ARG A 510 -21.54 2.65 -59.43
CA ARG A 510 -20.24 2.00 -59.28
C ARG A 510 -20.45 0.55 -58.88
N VAL A 511 -19.76 -0.35 -59.58
CA VAL A 511 -19.76 -1.77 -59.26
C VAL A 511 -18.51 -2.07 -58.43
N GLN A 512 -18.68 -2.64 -57.25
CA GLN A 512 -17.60 -3.05 -56.35
C GLN A 512 -17.63 -4.57 -56.20
N ASN A 513 -16.95 -5.28 -57.10
CA ASN A 513 -16.83 -6.73 -57.04
C ASN A 513 -15.40 -7.11 -56.62
N ILE A 514 -15.26 -7.67 -55.43
CA ILE A 514 -13.96 -7.99 -54.81
C ILE A 514 -13.19 -8.99 -55.68
N HIS A 515 -13.83 -10.08 -56.11
CA HIS A 515 -13.15 -11.15 -56.84
C HIS A 515 -12.72 -10.71 -58.24
N LEU A 516 -13.60 -10.00 -58.96
CA LEU A 516 -13.26 -9.47 -60.27
C LEU A 516 -12.16 -8.41 -60.19
N ARG A 517 -12.23 -7.50 -59.19
CA ARG A 517 -11.19 -6.49 -59.02
C ARG A 517 -9.86 -7.11 -58.63
N ARG A 518 -9.86 -8.13 -57.77
CA ARG A 518 -8.64 -8.85 -57.39
C ARG A 518 -7.98 -9.55 -58.58
N ALA A 519 -8.75 -10.27 -59.39
CA ALA A 519 -8.25 -10.91 -60.61
C ALA A 519 -7.68 -9.87 -61.58
N TYR A 520 -8.40 -8.76 -61.76
CA TYR A 520 -7.96 -7.63 -62.57
C TYR A 520 -6.64 -7.03 -62.11
N GLU A 521 -6.46 -6.78 -60.80
CA GLU A 521 -5.21 -6.21 -60.28
C GLU A 521 -4.02 -7.17 -60.43
N ALA A 522 -4.25 -8.49 -60.28
CA ALA A 522 -3.21 -9.49 -60.56
C ALA A 522 -2.79 -9.46 -62.03
N LYS A 523 -3.75 -9.32 -62.96
CA LYS A 523 -3.49 -9.17 -64.39
C LYS A 523 -2.79 -7.85 -64.72
N ASN A 524 -3.20 -6.76 -64.08
CA ASN A 524 -2.60 -5.43 -64.21
C ASN A 524 -1.12 -5.45 -63.83
N LYS A 525 -0.80 -6.08 -62.68
CA LYS A 525 0.60 -6.29 -62.26
C LYS A 525 1.37 -7.11 -63.28
N HIS A 526 0.81 -8.24 -63.73
CA HIS A 526 1.45 -9.08 -64.73
C HIS A 526 1.77 -8.33 -66.03
N PHE A 527 0.82 -7.53 -66.55
CA PHE A 527 1.04 -6.74 -67.76
C PHE A 527 2.02 -5.58 -67.52
N SER A 528 1.97 -4.95 -66.36
CA SER A 528 2.91 -3.90 -65.98
C SER A 528 4.35 -4.41 -65.94
N ASP A 529 4.57 -5.61 -65.41
CA ASP A 529 5.88 -6.26 -65.38
C ASP A 529 6.32 -6.74 -66.76
N LYS A 530 5.43 -7.44 -67.49
CA LYS A 530 5.69 -7.94 -68.86
C LYS A 530 6.06 -6.82 -69.83
N ASN A 531 5.37 -5.69 -69.75
CA ASN A 531 5.50 -4.56 -70.68
C ASN A 531 6.24 -3.37 -70.07
N ARG A 532 7.09 -3.61 -69.06
CA ARG A 532 7.75 -2.53 -68.31
C ARG A 532 8.45 -1.51 -69.20
N LEU A 533 9.05 -1.95 -70.31
CA LEU A 533 9.75 -1.09 -71.27
C LEU A 533 8.82 -0.47 -72.34
N ASP A 534 7.59 -0.99 -72.48
CA ASP A 534 6.61 -0.59 -73.50
C ASP A 534 5.47 0.25 -72.93
N GLY A 535 5.60 0.80 -71.72
CA GLY A 535 4.56 1.60 -71.06
C GLY A 535 3.57 0.80 -70.22
N GLY A 536 3.92 -0.42 -69.81
CA GLY A 536 3.20 -1.22 -68.81
C GLY A 536 1.85 -1.74 -69.28
N ALA A 537 0.89 -1.82 -68.36
CA ALA A 537 -0.43 -2.38 -68.65
C ALA A 537 -1.35 -1.50 -69.50
N ARG A 538 -1.03 -0.20 -69.66
CA ARG A 538 -1.80 0.79 -70.43
C ARG A 538 -3.32 0.67 -70.18
N GLU A 539 -3.72 0.84 -68.92
CA GLU A 539 -5.14 0.85 -68.53
C GLU A 539 -5.90 1.97 -69.28
N LYS A 540 -7.08 1.64 -69.79
CA LYS A 540 -8.03 2.62 -70.37
C LYS A 540 -9.42 2.40 -69.79
N LEU A 541 -10.16 3.48 -69.57
CA LEU A 541 -11.60 3.44 -69.36
C LEU A 541 -12.29 3.39 -70.73
N LEU A 542 -13.00 2.30 -71.01
CA LEU A 542 -13.67 2.05 -72.29
C LEU A 542 -15.13 1.64 -72.08
N TYR A 543 -15.92 1.66 -73.14
CA TYR A 543 -17.37 1.44 -73.08
C TYR A 543 -17.76 0.07 -73.63
N HIS A 544 -18.70 -0.60 -72.95
CA HIS A 544 -19.28 -1.87 -73.38
C HIS A 544 -20.81 -1.80 -73.28
N GLY A 545 -21.48 -1.81 -74.45
CA GLY A 545 -22.94 -1.85 -74.53
C GLY A 545 -23.43 -3.29 -74.42
N THR A 546 -24.48 -3.51 -73.63
CA THR A 546 -25.06 -4.84 -73.43
C THR A 546 -26.57 -4.77 -73.24
N SER A 547 -27.26 -5.92 -73.30
CA SER A 547 -28.68 -6.04 -72.94
C SER A 547 -28.90 -6.12 -71.44
N GLN A 548 -30.12 -5.81 -71.01
CA GLN A 548 -30.56 -5.87 -69.61
C GLN A 548 -30.30 -7.25 -68.99
N ASP A 549 -30.61 -8.33 -69.71
CA ASP A 549 -30.45 -9.72 -69.24
C ASP A 549 -29.00 -10.11 -68.92
N SER A 550 -28.02 -9.37 -69.46
CA SER A 550 -26.59 -9.68 -69.27
C SER A 550 -25.94 -8.83 -68.16
N LEU A 551 -26.66 -7.85 -67.58
CA LEU A 551 -26.09 -6.95 -66.58
C LEU A 551 -25.63 -7.69 -65.32
N ASP A 552 -26.49 -8.53 -64.75
CA ASP A 552 -26.17 -9.27 -63.53
C ASP A 552 -25.04 -10.27 -63.76
N SER A 553 -25.03 -10.95 -64.92
CA SER A 553 -23.94 -11.84 -65.30
C SER A 553 -22.60 -11.10 -65.41
N ILE A 554 -22.58 -9.88 -65.94
CA ILE A 554 -21.34 -9.09 -66.07
C ILE A 554 -20.90 -8.53 -64.71
N LYS A 555 -21.83 -8.03 -63.88
CA LYS A 555 -21.51 -7.53 -62.53
C LYS A 555 -20.94 -8.63 -61.62
N THR A 556 -21.46 -9.85 -61.75
CA THR A 556 -21.05 -11.00 -60.92
C THR A 556 -19.85 -11.75 -61.49
N GLY A 557 -19.89 -12.09 -62.78
CA GLY A 557 -18.93 -12.97 -63.45
C GLY A 557 -17.97 -12.27 -64.43
N GLY A 558 -18.05 -10.95 -64.57
CA GLY A 558 -17.17 -10.18 -65.44
C GLY A 558 -17.47 -10.36 -66.92
N PHE A 559 -16.53 -9.94 -67.77
CA PHE A 559 -16.69 -10.02 -69.21
C PHE A 559 -16.20 -11.36 -69.75
N ASN A 560 -17.13 -12.29 -69.97
CA ASN A 560 -16.81 -13.63 -70.45
C ASN A 560 -16.77 -13.71 -71.99
N ARG A 561 -15.60 -14.06 -72.54
CA ARG A 561 -15.36 -14.18 -73.99
C ARG A 561 -16.18 -15.28 -74.67
N CYS A 562 -16.69 -16.28 -73.94
CA CYS A 562 -17.54 -17.33 -74.52
C CYS A 562 -18.90 -16.78 -75.02
N PHE A 563 -19.27 -15.56 -74.61
CA PHE A 563 -20.41 -14.83 -75.18
C PHE A 563 -20.03 -13.90 -76.35
N SER A 564 -18.77 -13.94 -76.80
CA SER A 564 -18.33 -13.23 -78.00
C SER A 564 -19.08 -13.73 -79.25
N GLY A 565 -19.28 -12.86 -80.24
CA GLY A 565 -19.92 -13.22 -81.51
C GLY A 565 -21.42 -12.94 -81.63
N LYS A 566 -22.09 -12.46 -80.58
CA LYS A 566 -23.50 -12.01 -80.69
C LYS A 566 -23.71 -10.86 -81.68
N ASN A 567 -22.71 -9.99 -81.87
CA ASN A 567 -22.79 -8.77 -82.69
C ASN A 567 -21.63 -8.62 -83.71
N ALA A 568 -21.03 -9.74 -84.16
CA ALA A 568 -19.84 -9.88 -85.03
C ALA A 568 -18.45 -9.89 -84.36
N THR A 569 -17.51 -10.64 -84.94
CA THR A 569 -16.09 -10.79 -84.52
C THR A 569 -15.14 -10.30 -85.61
N VAL A 570 -15.21 -9.04 -86.01
CA VAL A 570 -14.45 -8.51 -87.17
C VAL A 570 -12.95 -8.41 -86.89
N HIS A 571 -12.57 -8.12 -85.64
CA HIS A 571 -11.19 -7.90 -85.20
C HIS A 571 -10.69 -8.95 -84.21
N GLY A 572 -11.36 -10.11 -84.16
CA GLY A 572 -11.01 -11.26 -83.33
C GLY A 572 -12.16 -11.78 -82.47
N GLN A 573 -11.99 -12.99 -81.94
CA GLN A 573 -12.97 -13.71 -81.10
C GLN A 573 -12.71 -13.42 -79.61
N GLY A 574 -12.96 -12.17 -79.21
CA GLY A 574 -12.78 -11.69 -77.84
C GLY A 574 -13.90 -10.75 -77.40
N THR A 575 -13.70 -10.09 -76.25
CA THR A 575 -14.62 -9.09 -75.73
C THR A 575 -14.27 -7.71 -76.28
N TYR A 576 -15.27 -7.02 -76.80
CA TYR A 576 -15.13 -5.74 -77.49
C TYR A 576 -15.41 -4.55 -76.57
N PHE A 577 -14.57 -3.51 -76.65
CA PHE A 577 -14.71 -2.27 -75.89
C PHE A 577 -14.49 -1.07 -76.81
N ALA A 578 -15.41 -0.11 -76.79
CA ALA A 578 -15.33 1.11 -77.60
C ALA A 578 -14.63 2.24 -76.84
N VAL A 579 -13.86 3.06 -77.56
CA VAL A 579 -13.28 4.31 -77.03
C VAL A 579 -14.38 5.35 -76.83
N ASP A 580 -15.29 5.47 -77.80
CA ASP A 580 -16.40 6.40 -77.75
C ASP A 580 -17.68 5.72 -77.28
N ALA A 581 -18.35 6.31 -76.29
CA ALA A 581 -19.59 5.78 -75.72
C ALA A 581 -20.74 5.71 -76.76
N SER A 582 -20.69 6.54 -77.81
CA SER A 582 -21.69 6.56 -78.88
C SER A 582 -21.80 5.24 -79.61
N TYR A 583 -20.67 4.54 -79.81
CA TYR A 583 -20.65 3.23 -80.46
C TYR A 583 -21.39 2.19 -79.60
N SER A 584 -21.07 2.13 -78.31
CA SER A 584 -21.76 1.27 -77.35
C SER A 584 -23.23 1.65 -77.14
N ALA A 585 -23.60 2.91 -77.39
CA ALA A 585 -24.96 3.43 -77.28
C ALA A 585 -25.89 3.10 -78.45
N VAL A 586 -25.40 2.46 -79.50
CA VAL A 586 -26.25 1.96 -80.60
C VAL A 586 -27.12 0.80 -80.09
N SER A 587 -28.38 0.73 -80.53
CA SER A 587 -29.37 -0.24 -80.04
C SER A 587 -29.04 -1.71 -80.32
N THR A 588 -28.11 -1.98 -81.24
CA THR A 588 -27.57 -3.32 -81.47
C THR A 588 -26.77 -3.83 -80.26
N TYR A 589 -26.03 -2.95 -79.59
CA TYR A 589 -25.13 -3.29 -78.48
C TYR A 589 -25.80 -3.04 -77.13
N SER A 590 -26.30 -1.83 -76.90
CA SER A 590 -27.14 -1.51 -75.73
C SER A 590 -28.60 -1.65 -76.15
N ARG A 591 -29.20 -2.82 -75.92
CA ARG A 591 -30.63 -3.00 -76.25
C ARG A 591 -31.49 -2.19 -75.26
N PRO A 592 -32.44 -1.37 -75.73
CA PRO A 592 -33.36 -0.68 -74.83
C PRO A 592 -34.15 -1.70 -73.99
N ALA A 593 -34.35 -1.38 -72.71
CA ALA A 593 -35.28 -2.06 -71.84
C ALA A 593 -36.73 -1.67 -72.20
N ASP A 594 -37.70 -2.29 -71.53
CA ASP A 594 -39.13 -2.06 -71.78
C ASP A 594 -39.56 -0.61 -71.52
N ASP A 595 -38.87 0.08 -70.60
CA ASP A 595 -39.07 1.51 -70.31
C ASP A 595 -38.31 2.45 -71.26
N GLY A 596 -37.66 1.90 -72.29
CA GLY A 596 -36.84 2.63 -73.25
C GLY A 596 -35.43 2.98 -72.76
N SER A 597 -35.10 2.71 -71.49
CA SER A 597 -33.77 2.99 -70.94
C SER A 597 -32.71 2.06 -71.52
N LYS A 598 -31.47 2.52 -71.52
CA LYS A 598 -30.31 1.83 -72.08
C LYS A 598 -29.18 1.79 -71.08
N SER A 599 -28.41 0.71 -71.11
CA SER A 599 -27.32 0.46 -70.16
C SER A 599 -26.00 0.21 -70.87
N ILE A 600 -24.94 0.87 -70.39
CA ILE A 600 -23.55 0.70 -70.87
C ILE A 600 -22.63 0.60 -69.66
N PHE A 601 -21.72 -0.37 -69.70
CA PHE A 601 -20.62 -0.43 -68.74
C PHE A 601 -19.48 0.50 -69.15
N VAL A 602 -18.93 1.22 -68.18
CA VAL A 602 -17.58 1.78 -68.25
C VAL A 602 -16.65 0.78 -67.58
N ALA A 603 -15.77 0.18 -68.37
CA ALA A 603 -14.84 -0.84 -67.91
C ALA A 603 -13.42 -0.28 -67.85
N ARG A 604 -12.66 -0.67 -66.83
CA ARG A 604 -11.20 -0.57 -66.86
C ARG A 604 -10.67 -1.73 -67.68
N VAL A 605 -9.93 -1.43 -68.73
CA VAL A 605 -9.42 -2.42 -69.68
C VAL A 605 -7.91 -2.29 -69.78
N LEU A 606 -7.20 -3.39 -69.53
CA LEU A 606 -5.75 -3.47 -69.69
C LEU A 606 -5.43 -3.65 -71.17
N THR A 607 -5.20 -2.55 -71.89
CA THR A 607 -4.96 -2.63 -73.34
C THR A 607 -3.55 -3.12 -73.67
N GLY A 608 -2.59 -2.91 -72.78
CA GLY A 608 -1.19 -3.30 -72.96
C GLY A 608 -0.64 -2.84 -74.31
N VAL A 609 0.24 -3.65 -74.89
CA VAL A 609 0.71 -3.42 -76.26
C VAL A 609 -0.26 -4.11 -77.21
N PHE A 610 -0.75 -3.37 -78.20
CA PHE A 610 -1.79 -3.82 -79.11
C PHE A 610 -1.33 -3.83 -80.56
N THR A 611 -2.04 -4.58 -81.39
CA THR A 611 -1.86 -4.62 -82.85
C THR A 611 -3.20 -4.75 -83.57
N GLN A 612 -3.21 -4.62 -84.90
CA GLN A 612 -4.44 -4.71 -85.67
C GLN A 612 -5.04 -6.13 -85.63
N GLY A 613 -6.34 -6.21 -85.38
CA GLY A 613 -7.06 -7.49 -85.30
C GLY A 613 -7.67 -7.96 -86.61
N ARG A 614 -7.85 -9.28 -86.72
CA ARG A 614 -8.56 -9.97 -87.82
C ARG A 614 -9.57 -10.96 -87.27
N SER A 615 -10.60 -11.28 -88.04
CA SER A 615 -11.76 -12.06 -87.57
C SER A 615 -11.45 -13.50 -87.16
N ASP A 616 -10.40 -14.09 -87.74
CA ASP A 616 -9.94 -15.45 -87.48
C ASP A 616 -9.18 -15.59 -86.15
N MET A 617 -8.77 -14.48 -85.53
CA MET A 617 -7.89 -14.49 -84.36
C MET A 617 -8.64 -14.89 -83.08
N LYS A 618 -8.24 -16.01 -82.48
CA LYS A 618 -8.71 -16.47 -81.15
C LYS A 618 -7.84 -15.98 -79.99
N VAL A 619 -6.62 -15.56 -80.30
CA VAL A 619 -5.64 -14.98 -79.37
C VAL A 619 -4.84 -13.93 -80.13
N PRO A 620 -4.28 -12.91 -79.45
CA PRO A 620 -3.40 -11.94 -80.11
C PRO A 620 -2.17 -12.62 -80.72
N PRO A 621 -1.62 -12.09 -81.83
CA PRO A 621 -0.46 -12.69 -82.48
C PRO A 621 0.83 -12.48 -81.65
N PRO A 622 1.89 -13.26 -81.91
CA PRO A 622 3.23 -12.99 -81.39
C PRO A 622 3.76 -11.63 -81.83
N ARG A 623 4.59 -10.99 -81.00
CA ARG A 623 5.26 -9.72 -81.34
C ARG A 623 6.46 -9.92 -82.26
N SER A 624 7.10 -11.08 -82.18
CA SER A 624 8.19 -11.51 -83.05
C SER A 624 8.04 -12.99 -83.36
N SER A 625 8.44 -13.41 -84.55
CA SER A 625 8.48 -14.82 -84.97
C SER A 625 9.45 -15.65 -84.11
N GLU A 626 10.50 -15.02 -83.58
CA GLU A 626 11.53 -15.67 -82.75
C GLU A 626 11.03 -15.98 -81.33
N GLN A 627 9.99 -15.27 -80.86
CA GLN A 627 9.43 -15.42 -79.51
C GLN A 627 7.90 -15.64 -79.57
N PRO A 628 7.44 -16.83 -80.00
CA PRO A 628 6.02 -17.10 -80.21
C PRO A 628 5.16 -17.04 -78.94
N HIS A 629 5.77 -17.14 -77.76
CA HIS A 629 5.11 -16.99 -76.46
C HIS A 629 4.90 -15.52 -76.07
N ASN A 630 5.69 -14.59 -76.61
CA ASN A 630 5.56 -13.16 -76.35
C ASN A 630 4.54 -12.55 -77.31
N ARG A 631 3.28 -12.51 -76.89
CA ARG A 631 2.14 -12.00 -77.69
C ARG A 631 1.80 -10.57 -77.36
N TYR A 632 1.13 -9.90 -78.30
CA TYR A 632 0.38 -8.68 -78.01
C TYR A 632 -0.69 -8.95 -76.95
N ASP A 633 -1.13 -7.89 -76.27
CA ASP A 633 -2.04 -7.99 -75.12
C ASP A 633 -3.50 -7.75 -75.54
N SER A 634 -3.73 -6.94 -76.57
CA SER A 634 -5.05 -6.72 -77.15
C SER A 634 -4.98 -6.48 -78.66
N LEU A 635 -6.14 -6.51 -79.31
CA LEU A 635 -6.29 -6.16 -80.73
C LEU A 635 -7.11 -4.89 -80.89
N VAL A 636 -6.90 -4.19 -82.01
CA VAL A 636 -7.62 -2.96 -82.36
C VAL A 636 -8.15 -2.99 -83.79
N ASP A 637 -9.10 -2.11 -84.09
CA ASP A 637 -9.59 -1.88 -85.46
C ASP A 637 -8.50 -1.31 -86.38
N LYS A 638 -7.76 -0.33 -85.86
CA LYS A 638 -6.61 0.32 -86.51
C LYS A 638 -5.58 0.70 -85.46
N VAL A 639 -4.30 0.56 -85.81
CA VAL A 639 -3.19 0.85 -84.88
C VAL A 639 -3.07 2.34 -84.60
N GLU A 640 -3.24 3.16 -85.64
CA GLU A 640 -3.26 4.62 -85.53
C GLU A 640 -4.63 5.08 -85.05
N ASN A 641 -4.67 5.66 -83.84
CA ASN A 641 -5.88 6.17 -83.19
C ASN A 641 -7.04 5.14 -83.15
N PRO A 642 -6.88 4.04 -82.38
CA PRO A 642 -7.87 2.98 -82.29
C PRO A 642 -9.21 3.50 -81.77
N THR A 643 -10.31 3.02 -82.35
CA THR A 643 -11.68 3.36 -81.88
C THR A 643 -12.28 2.26 -81.01
N MET A 644 -11.67 1.08 -81.02
CA MET A 644 -12.10 -0.07 -80.24
C MET A 644 -10.93 -1.00 -79.91
N PHE A 645 -11.09 -1.72 -78.80
CA PHE A 645 -10.14 -2.72 -78.32
C PHE A 645 -10.85 -4.06 -78.14
N VAL A 646 -10.14 -5.14 -78.46
CA VAL A 646 -10.59 -6.52 -78.27
C VAL A 646 -9.62 -7.23 -77.33
N VAL A 647 -10.13 -7.74 -76.22
CA VAL A 647 -9.35 -8.46 -75.20
C VAL A 647 -9.79 -9.92 -75.11
N PHE A 648 -8.86 -10.78 -74.68
CA PHE A 648 -8.98 -12.23 -74.83
C PHE A 648 -8.93 -12.99 -73.50
N HIS A 649 -8.72 -12.29 -72.39
CA HIS A 649 -8.74 -12.86 -71.05
C HIS A 649 -9.86 -12.24 -70.21
N ASP A 650 -10.54 -13.07 -69.44
CA ASP A 650 -11.74 -12.68 -68.67
C ASP A 650 -11.39 -11.70 -67.53
N ASP A 651 -10.15 -11.72 -67.05
CA ASP A 651 -9.59 -10.85 -66.00
C ASP A 651 -8.94 -9.56 -66.55
N GLN A 652 -8.91 -9.37 -67.88
CA GLN A 652 -8.27 -8.21 -68.52
C GLN A 652 -9.14 -6.94 -68.47
N ALA A 653 -10.41 -7.08 -68.09
CA ALA A 653 -11.36 -5.99 -67.98
C ALA A 653 -12.20 -6.08 -66.71
N TYR A 654 -12.36 -4.96 -66.02
CA TYR A 654 -13.18 -4.84 -64.81
C TYR A 654 -14.37 -3.90 -65.07
N PRO A 655 -15.63 -4.33 -64.86
CA PRO A 655 -16.79 -3.44 -64.95
C PRO A 655 -16.77 -2.47 -63.77
N ASP A 656 -16.33 -1.23 -63.98
CA ASP A 656 -16.13 -0.25 -62.90
C ASP A 656 -17.41 0.57 -62.64
N TYR A 657 -18.11 0.95 -63.71
CA TYR A 657 -19.37 1.69 -63.63
C TYR A 657 -20.42 1.15 -64.61
N LEU A 658 -21.68 1.31 -64.26
CA LEU A 658 -22.84 1.10 -65.11
C LEU A 658 -23.59 2.42 -65.28
N ILE A 659 -23.68 2.91 -66.51
CA ILE A 659 -24.43 4.12 -66.86
C ILE A 659 -25.78 3.70 -67.45
N THR A 660 -26.86 4.17 -66.86
CA THR A 660 -28.22 4.03 -67.41
C THR A 660 -28.68 5.39 -67.96
N PHE A 661 -29.18 5.42 -69.20
CA PHE A 661 -29.57 6.63 -69.93
C PHE A 661 -30.81 6.37 -70.80
N SER A 662 -31.53 7.42 -71.23
CA SER A 662 -32.70 7.29 -72.12
C SER A 662 -32.35 7.31 -73.61
#